data_AF-A0A413T3K7-F1
#
_entry.id   AF-A0A413T3K7-F1
#
_cell.length_a   1.000
_cell.length_b   1.000
_cell.length_c   1.000
_cell.angle_alpha   90.00
_cell.angle_beta   90.00
_cell.angle_gamma   90.00
#
_symmetry.space_group_name_H-M   'P 1'
#
loop_
_entity.id
_entity.type
_entity.pdbx_description
1 polymer ?
#
loop_
_entity_poly.entity_id
_entity_poly.type
_entity_poly.pdbx_seq_one_letter_code
_entity_poly.pdbx_strand_id
1 'polypeptide(L)'
;MNSHHTISFLLILLLALSGCEQFNPNKKAYKENLNINITDIEFEPDYKRFHLNVEINDTLTALLLSSNADSIHFKTEEFLKDNSYNLKTQPQLESYENLRLKDIKELKFDALFLIDLTLDSTAVNQQYQIVKNLTKLFDLDHLHVSFMKNNEVSPTMIATDYVMDNYFKYEPGEKHLYRAISSKIEEFKKDSSEYVGKDKENLSTDLLMPARKIMFIFSDGKVYNHNQPIDSKHFELQHQIVQQIDTTQALPIFYFNLEKGNEDNALREKQDILDKQTDEESQNFLTAICHKSGGKFINTSTQQLKLNDILHLFNNNYINYTFNYVNPDYKIYRGMERKLQITCYSGDSLVASDYILYNVGSIYNPIIINGSTTLQTILQGCFIGIITILLLYLIFQFILPGINYWLFKRKYVTRYTGKNMSYNGMLIEQSCYFCKAPFVEGDEIVAKCQHVLHKSCWDENEYQCPEYGRHCKQGRHYYNCKNLFDPHNASFYLAWIIAGAFAGLIAWINFTANVHNNENLLLVKLIYIIFGVDPGSPQTTMLVEEYGSHLLFLPFYGLNIGFFLTFSLSILTSHGRWLWKRTLQVIVRSLIGGFFSYLSFFIGCIISIALNFKDNSFLIDWIPWMLSGLVIASAVAYGTDIKLKKALIGAVISIIFGLGSMYLWSFSFNAQVDTHEFLLLSYMIYCIGFAISVAATSPKSERYFLRVEGPIKDMDIAIYKWMKAPEQSKKILIGKSVNCDLQMTWDITSPIAPEQAEVKMINGYLYLTALEEGILFNKKPLKTNIRKKLYHGTKFVIGKTTFTYLEKDL
;
A
#
# COMPACT_ATOMS: atom_id res chain seq x y z
N MET A 1 30.51 -3.43 -34.85
CA MET A 1 29.77 -4.64 -34.44
C MET A 1 30.40 -5.16 -33.16
N ASN A 2 29.59 -5.75 -32.26
CA ASN A 2 29.86 -6.16 -30.87
C ASN A 2 29.57 -5.09 -29.80
N SER A 3 28.28 -4.76 -29.60
CA SER A 3 27.78 -4.11 -28.36
C SER A 3 26.55 -4.80 -27.75
N HIS A 4 26.20 -6.01 -28.20
CA HIS A 4 25.02 -6.73 -27.70
C HIS A 4 25.31 -7.68 -26.53
N HIS A 5 26.58 -8.04 -26.29
CA HIS A 5 26.93 -8.97 -25.20
C HIS A 5 27.21 -8.30 -23.85
N THR A 6 27.54 -7.00 -23.81
CA THR A 6 27.81 -6.30 -22.53
C THR A 6 26.55 -6.00 -21.73
N ILE A 7 25.39 -5.82 -22.37
CA ILE A 7 24.11 -5.56 -21.68
C ILE A 7 23.54 -6.86 -21.11
N SER A 8 23.58 -7.96 -21.86
CA SER A 8 23.20 -9.28 -21.35
C SER A 8 24.11 -9.74 -20.21
N PHE A 9 25.42 -9.46 -20.28
CA PHE A 9 26.34 -9.83 -19.20
C PHE A 9 26.10 -9.02 -17.93
N LEU A 10 25.74 -7.73 -18.03
CA LEU A 10 25.35 -6.91 -16.88
C LEU A 10 24.01 -7.35 -16.27
N LEU A 11 23.05 -7.79 -17.08
CA LEU A 11 21.77 -8.34 -16.62
C LEU A 11 21.96 -9.70 -15.93
N ILE A 12 22.83 -10.55 -16.48
CA ILE A 12 23.19 -11.85 -15.90
C ILE A 12 24.03 -11.68 -14.63
N LEU A 13 24.89 -10.65 -14.55
CA LEU A 13 25.63 -10.32 -13.34
C LEU A 13 24.71 -9.77 -12.23
N LEU A 14 23.67 -9.00 -12.60
CA LEU A 14 22.60 -8.55 -11.68
C LEU A 14 21.74 -9.73 -11.18
N LEU A 15 21.48 -10.74 -12.03
CA LEU A 15 20.78 -11.96 -11.67
C LEU A 15 21.66 -12.96 -10.88
N ALA A 16 22.97 -12.96 -11.11
CA ALA A 16 23.93 -13.80 -10.37
C ALA A 16 24.28 -13.21 -9.00
N LEU A 17 24.30 -11.89 -8.85
CA LEU A 17 24.49 -11.21 -7.56
C LEU A 17 23.23 -11.24 -6.66
N SER A 18 22.05 -11.55 -7.21
CA SER A 18 20.85 -11.90 -6.42
C SER A 18 20.83 -13.36 -5.93
N GLY A 19 21.81 -14.16 -6.33
CA GLY A 19 21.93 -15.57 -5.95
C GLY A 19 22.97 -15.77 -4.85
N CYS A 20 22.64 -15.44 -3.61
CA CYS A 20 23.31 -16.05 -2.46
C CYS A 20 22.46 -17.23 -1.99
N GLU A 21 22.93 -18.44 -2.33
CA GLU A 21 22.56 -19.70 -1.69
C GLU A 21 22.93 -19.65 -0.20
N GLN A 22 22.03 -19.15 0.63
CA GLN A 22 21.93 -19.48 2.04
C GLN A 22 20.58 -18.97 2.50
N PHE A 23 19.57 -19.83 2.44
CA PHE A 23 18.29 -19.84 3.17
C PHE A 23 17.33 -20.63 2.31
N ASN A 24 17.52 -21.95 2.29
CA ASN A 24 16.51 -22.85 1.76
C ASN A 24 15.33 -22.82 2.76
N PRO A 25 14.18 -22.20 2.45
CA PRO A 25 13.05 -22.19 3.35
C PRO A 25 12.40 -23.58 3.30
N ASN A 26 12.25 -24.21 4.46
CA ASN A 26 11.57 -25.49 4.58
C ASN A 26 10.10 -25.33 4.15
N LYS A 27 9.76 -25.82 2.97
CA LYS A 27 8.36 -25.92 2.52
C LYS A 27 7.66 -27.01 3.33
N LYS A 28 6.72 -26.62 4.18
CA LYS A 28 5.82 -27.54 4.87
C LYS A 28 4.39 -27.29 4.39
N ALA A 29 3.76 -28.34 3.88
CA ALA A 29 2.34 -28.33 3.56
C ALA A 29 1.63 -29.23 4.56
N TYR A 30 0.67 -28.68 5.28
CA TYR A 30 -0.25 -29.44 6.13
C TYR A 30 -1.64 -28.83 5.98
N LYS A 31 -2.62 -29.69 5.70
CA LYS A 31 -4.03 -29.45 5.97
C LYS A 31 -4.61 -30.80 6.39
N GLU A 32 -5.41 -30.79 7.45
CA GLU A 32 -6.63 -31.62 7.65
C GLU A 32 -6.91 -31.86 9.14
N ASN A 33 -7.78 -31.03 9.73
CA ASN A 33 -8.94 -31.45 10.55
C ASN A 33 -9.72 -30.23 11.08
N LEU A 34 -11.04 -30.21 10.84
CA LEU A 34 -12.01 -29.10 11.06
C LEU A 34 -12.35 -28.79 12.54
N ASN A 35 -11.44 -29.05 13.49
CA ASN A 35 -11.73 -28.86 14.93
C ASN A 35 -11.34 -27.47 15.47
N ILE A 36 -10.65 -26.67 14.65
CA ILE A 36 -10.26 -25.28 14.90
C ILE A 36 -10.63 -24.51 13.64
N ASN A 37 -11.27 -23.35 13.79
CA ASN A 37 -11.60 -22.43 12.71
C ASN A 37 -11.21 -21.01 13.13
N ILE A 38 -10.29 -20.37 12.41
CA ILE A 38 -9.86 -19.00 12.66
C ILE A 38 -10.82 -18.07 11.91
N THR A 39 -11.60 -17.31 12.66
CA THR A 39 -12.66 -16.46 12.10
C THR A 39 -12.14 -15.07 11.73
N ASP A 40 -11.30 -14.48 12.57
CA ASP A 40 -10.82 -13.10 12.39
C ASP A 40 -9.47 -12.84 13.08
N ILE A 41 -8.80 -11.77 12.63
CA ILE A 41 -7.55 -11.24 13.20
C ILE A 41 -7.67 -9.73 13.45
N GLU A 42 -7.59 -9.34 14.72
CA GLU A 42 -7.72 -7.94 15.14
C GLU A 42 -6.39 -7.43 15.70
N PHE A 43 -5.85 -6.35 15.14
CA PHE A 43 -4.60 -5.74 15.61
C PHE A 43 -4.87 -4.60 16.58
N GLU A 44 -4.09 -4.52 17.66
CA GLU A 44 -4.04 -3.31 18.48
C GLU A 44 -3.45 -2.13 17.67
N PRO A 45 -3.74 -0.87 18.03
CA PRO A 45 -3.31 0.31 17.26
C PRO A 45 -1.80 0.43 17.01
N ASP A 46 -0.97 -0.14 17.90
CA ASP A 46 0.49 -0.14 17.79
C ASP A 46 1.04 -1.35 17.02
N TYR A 47 0.17 -2.28 16.60
CA TYR A 47 0.47 -3.56 15.95
C TYR A 47 1.43 -4.48 16.73
N LYS A 48 1.77 -4.12 17.98
CA LYS A 48 2.61 -4.92 18.86
C LYS A 48 1.88 -6.18 19.28
N ARG A 49 0.58 -6.05 19.50
CA ARG A 49 -0.32 -7.15 19.87
C ARG A 49 -1.43 -7.32 18.85
N PHE A 50 -1.91 -8.55 18.75
CA PHE A 50 -3.09 -8.88 17.99
C PHE A 50 -3.83 -10.05 18.61
N HIS A 51 -5.12 -10.11 18.33
CA HIS A 51 -6.05 -11.11 18.84
C HIS A 51 -6.56 -11.94 17.66
N LEU A 52 -6.62 -13.26 17.84
CA LEU A 52 -7.29 -14.16 16.91
C LEU A 52 -8.58 -14.67 17.52
N ASN A 53 -9.68 -14.47 16.82
CA ASN A 53 -10.97 -15.03 17.17
C ASN A 53 -11.05 -16.44 16.59
N VAL A 54 -11.09 -17.44 17.46
CA VAL A 54 -10.98 -18.85 17.09
C VAL A 54 -12.21 -19.60 17.59
N GLU A 55 -12.85 -20.32 16.67
CA GLU A 55 -13.90 -21.29 16.97
C GLU A 55 -13.27 -22.68 17.15
N ILE A 56 -13.41 -23.23 18.35
CA ILE A 56 -12.94 -24.56 18.71
C ILE A 56 -14.13 -25.51 18.93
N ASN A 57 -14.09 -26.71 18.37
CA ASN A 57 -15.15 -27.70 18.55
C ASN A 57 -15.32 -28.13 20.04
N ASP A 58 -16.51 -28.59 20.42
CA ASP A 58 -16.84 -29.04 21.79
C ASP A 58 -15.95 -30.17 22.28
N THR A 59 -15.52 -31.08 21.39
CA THR A 59 -14.60 -32.18 21.71
C THR A 59 -13.22 -31.68 22.13
N LEU A 60 -12.67 -30.71 21.41
CA LEU A 60 -11.37 -30.11 21.74
C LEU A 60 -11.49 -29.18 22.95
N THR A 61 -12.62 -28.49 23.11
CA THR A 61 -12.93 -27.69 24.30
C THR A 61 -12.98 -28.55 25.57
N ALA A 62 -13.63 -29.72 25.51
CA ALA A 62 -13.68 -30.65 26.64
C ALA A 62 -12.29 -31.20 27.00
N LEU A 63 -11.43 -31.43 26.01
CA LEU A 63 -10.04 -31.83 26.23
C LEU A 63 -9.24 -30.73 26.94
N LEU A 64 -9.39 -29.46 26.52
CA LEU A 64 -8.74 -28.30 27.15
C LEU A 64 -9.20 -28.06 28.60
N LEU A 65 -10.45 -28.40 28.92
CA LEU A 65 -11.02 -28.26 30.27
C LEU A 65 -10.80 -29.50 31.17
N SER A 66 -10.24 -30.59 30.62
CA SER A 66 -9.98 -31.82 31.37
C SER A 66 -8.68 -31.76 32.17
N SER A 67 -8.49 -32.69 33.12
CA SER A 67 -7.24 -32.84 33.89
C SER A 67 -5.99 -33.16 33.04
N ASN A 68 -6.16 -33.39 31.74
CA ASN A 68 -5.07 -33.61 30.79
C ASN A 68 -4.65 -32.33 30.04
N ALA A 69 -5.15 -31.15 30.42
CA ALA A 69 -4.86 -29.87 29.76
C ALA A 69 -3.36 -29.60 29.53
N ASP A 70 -2.50 -30.01 30.47
CA ASP A 70 -1.03 -29.81 30.39
C ASP A 70 -0.36 -30.55 29.22
N SER A 71 -1.05 -31.55 28.64
CA SER A 71 -0.55 -32.31 27.47
C SER A 71 -0.81 -31.61 26.14
N ILE A 72 -1.67 -30.58 26.14
CA ILE A 72 -2.12 -29.87 24.95
C ILE A 72 -1.31 -28.58 24.81
N HIS A 73 -0.70 -28.37 23.65
CA HIS A 73 0.00 -27.13 23.36
C HIS A 73 -0.30 -26.63 21.94
N PHE A 74 -0.34 -25.30 21.82
CA PHE A 74 -0.57 -24.62 20.55
C PHE A 74 0.75 -24.12 19.99
N LYS A 75 0.97 -24.40 18.71
CA LYS A 75 2.08 -23.87 17.94
C LYS A 75 1.54 -22.96 16.86
N THR A 76 2.07 -21.75 16.80
CA THR A 76 1.69 -20.77 15.78
C THR A 76 2.87 -20.49 14.87
N GLU A 77 2.64 -20.53 13.57
CA GLU A 77 3.64 -20.25 12.55
C GLU A 77 3.07 -19.25 11.53
N GLU A 78 3.81 -18.17 11.28
CA GLU A 78 3.53 -17.20 10.25
C GLU A 78 4.45 -17.42 9.04
N PHE A 79 3.84 -17.49 7.87
CA PHE A 79 4.51 -17.64 6.58
C PHE A 79 4.21 -16.45 5.67
N LEU A 80 5.15 -16.10 4.81
CA LEU A 80 4.89 -15.20 3.67
C LEU A 80 4.26 -15.99 2.51
N LYS A 81 3.69 -15.29 1.51
CA LYS A 81 3.06 -15.84 0.30
C LYS A 81 3.82 -17.00 -0.38
N ASP A 82 5.15 -16.98 -0.36
CA ASP A 82 6.00 -18.05 -0.93
C ASP A 82 6.15 -19.28 0.01
N ASN A 83 5.35 -19.37 1.08
CA ASN A 83 5.51 -20.26 2.23
C ASN A 83 6.89 -20.14 2.89
N SER A 84 7.54 -18.97 2.81
CA SER A 84 8.82 -18.74 3.47
C SER A 84 8.59 -18.46 4.96
N TYR A 85 9.45 -19.07 5.78
CA TYR A 85 9.39 -19.04 7.23
C TYR A 85 10.63 -18.32 7.76
N ASN A 86 10.44 -17.34 8.65
CA ASN A 86 11.54 -16.65 9.32
C ASN A 86 11.31 -16.69 10.83
N LEU A 87 12.22 -17.37 11.54
CA LEU A 87 12.15 -17.59 12.99
C LEU A 87 12.09 -16.27 13.79
N LYS A 88 12.78 -15.22 13.31
CA LYS A 88 12.88 -13.95 14.04
C LYS A 88 11.65 -13.06 13.93
N THR A 89 10.72 -13.39 13.04
CA THR A 89 9.49 -12.60 12.80
C THR A 89 8.23 -13.32 13.27
N GLN A 90 8.38 -14.45 13.96
CA GLN A 90 7.25 -15.26 14.43
C GLN A 90 6.55 -14.58 15.61
N PRO A 91 5.22 -14.47 15.59
CA PRO A 91 4.47 -14.00 16.75
C PRO A 91 4.54 -15.03 17.88
N GLN A 92 4.53 -14.55 19.12
CA GLN A 92 4.52 -15.40 20.32
C GLN A 92 3.13 -15.40 20.93
N LEU A 93 2.59 -16.58 21.24
CA LEU A 93 1.33 -16.73 21.96
C LEU A 93 1.56 -16.32 23.42
N GLU A 94 0.89 -15.26 23.87
CA GLU A 94 0.96 -14.74 25.24
C GLU A 94 -0.05 -15.46 26.13
N SER A 95 -1.29 -15.56 25.67
CA SER A 95 -2.37 -16.29 26.34
C SER A 95 -3.47 -16.68 25.36
N TYR A 96 -4.34 -17.60 25.77
CA TYR A 96 -5.61 -17.83 25.10
C TYR A 96 -6.71 -17.89 26.15
N GLU A 97 -7.81 -17.21 25.89
CA GLU A 97 -8.94 -17.08 26.82
C GLU A 97 -10.17 -17.75 26.24
N ASN A 98 -10.87 -18.51 27.08
CA ASN A 98 -12.15 -19.09 26.72
C ASN A 98 -13.27 -18.09 27.02
N LEU A 99 -13.80 -17.45 25.97
CA LEU A 99 -14.87 -16.46 26.10
C LEU A 99 -16.20 -17.08 26.57
N ARG A 100 -16.39 -18.40 26.37
CA ARG A 100 -17.59 -19.16 26.80
C ARG A 100 -17.91 -18.97 28.28
N LEU A 101 -16.90 -18.96 29.16
CA LEU A 101 -17.10 -18.88 30.60
C LEU A 101 -17.37 -17.46 31.09
N LYS A 102 -16.94 -16.45 30.33
CA LYS A 102 -17.10 -15.04 30.66
C LYS A 102 -18.46 -14.54 30.17
N ASP A 103 -18.81 -14.86 28.93
CA ASP A 103 -20.07 -14.47 28.31
C ASP A 103 -21.28 -15.17 28.95
N ILE A 104 -21.19 -16.46 29.33
CA ILE A 104 -22.28 -17.14 30.05
C ILE A 104 -22.54 -16.50 31.42
N LYS A 105 -21.48 -16.06 32.12
CA LYS A 105 -21.61 -15.33 33.40
C LYS A 105 -22.20 -13.93 33.22
N GLU A 106 -21.83 -13.23 32.15
CA GLU A 106 -22.35 -11.90 31.85
C GLU A 106 -23.80 -11.93 31.34
N LEU A 107 -24.21 -12.98 30.62
CA LEU A 107 -25.56 -13.13 30.04
C LEU A 107 -26.67 -13.45 31.05
N LYS A 108 -26.34 -13.77 32.31
CA LYS A 108 -27.28 -14.10 33.41
C LYS A 108 -28.50 -14.91 32.95
N PHE A 109 -28.34 -16.22 32.80
CA PHE A 109 -29.43 -17.13 32.42
C PHE A 109 -30.13 -17.73 33.64
N ASP A 110 -31.44 -17.56 33.74
CA ASP A 110 -32.28 -18.34 34.65
C ASP A 110 -32.69 -19.64 33.94
N ALA A 111 -32.16 -20.78 34.39
CA ALA A 111 -32.44 -22.09 33.81
C ALA A 111 -33.33 -22.92 34.73
N LEU A 112 -34.44 -23.46 34.21
CA LEU A 112 -35.31 -24.40 34.92
C LEU A 112 -35.21 -25.81 34.33
N PHE A 113 -34.84 -26.77 35.17
CA PHE A 113 -34.78 -28.19 34.86
C PHE A 113 -36.01 -28.91 35.43
N LEU A 114 -36.92 -29.36 34.56
CA LEU A 114 -38.06 -30.19 34.92
C LEU A 114 -37.69 -31.67 34.74
N ILE A 115 -37.55 -32.36 35.86
CA ILE A 115 -36.99 -33.71 35.98
C ILE A 115 -38.11 -34.72 36.24
N ASP A 116 -38.07 -35.84 35.53
CA ASP A 116 -39.00 -36.94 35.71
C ASP A 116 -38.44 -38.01 36.64
N LEU A 117 -38.95 -38.06 37.87
CA LEU A 117 -38.56 -39.07 38.87
C LEU A 117 -39.34 -40.38 38.75
N THR A 118 -40.37 -40.43 37.89
CA THR A 118 -41.15 -41.65 37.64
C THR A 118 -40.46 -42.63 36.69
N LEU A 119 -39.41 -42.17 36.00
CA LEU A 119 -38.56 -43.03 35.16
C LEU A 119 -37.68 -43.93 36.03
N ASP A 120 -37.21 -45.05 35.47
CA ASP A 120 -36.37 -45.96 36.23
C ASP A 120 -35.07 -45.34 36.78
N SER A 121 -34.46 -46.03 37.74
CA SER A 121 -33.23 -45.56 38.39
C SER A 121 -32.07 -45.27 37.41
N THR A 122 -32.03 -45.93 36.25
CA THR A 122 -31.00 -45.67 35.23
C THR A 122 -31.23 -44.34 34.52
N ALA A 123 -32.46 -44.04 34.13
CA ALA A 123 -32.85 -42.79 33.50
C ALA A 123 -32.78 -41.61 34.49
N VAL A 124 -33.16 -41.80 35.75
CA VAL A 124 -33.01 -40.77 36.80
C VAL A 124 -31.53 -40.44 37.05
N ASN A 125 -30.65 -41.45 37.07
CA ASN A 125 -29.20 -41.21 37.20
C ASN A 125 -28.62 -40.52 35.95
N GLN A 126 -29.10 -40.83 34.75
CA GLN A 126 -28.71 -40.11 33.53
C GLN A 126 -29.11 -38.62 33.61
N GLN A 127 -30.34 -38.32 34.03
CA GLN A 127 -30.80 -36.96 34.27
C GLN A 127 -29.90 -36.23 35.29
N TYR A 128 -29.57 -36.88 36.42
CA TYR A 128 -28.66 -36.34 37.43
C TYR A 128 -27.29 -35.97 36.83
N GLN A 129 -26.67 -36.86 36.05
CA GLN A 129 -25.36 -36.59 35.45
C GLN A 129 -25.39 -35.44 34.43
N ILE A 130 -26.46 -35.32 33.65
CA ILE A 130 -26.62 -34.22 32.69
C ILE A 130 -26.73 -32.89 33.43
N VAL A 131 -27.62 -32.81 34.43
CA VAL A 131 -27.81 -31.58 35.22
C VAL A 131 -26.53 -31.22 35.98
N LYS A 132 -25.82 -32.19 36.58
CA LYS A 132 -24.55 -31.97 37.28
C LYS A 132 -23.40 -31.51 36.38
N ASN A 133 -23.41 -31.88 35.10
CA ASN A 133 -22.44 -31.32 34.15
C ASN A 133 -22.82 -29.91 33.72
N LEU A 134 -24.12 -29.62 33.60
CA LEU A 134 -24.61 -28.27 33.30
C LEU A 134 -24.41 -27.30 34.46
N THR A 135 -24.47 -27.74 35.72
CA THR A 135 -24.18 -26.89 36.90
C THR A 135 -22.75 -26.37 36.93
N LYS A 136 -21.81 -26.98 36.20
CA LYS A 136 -20.44 -26.45 36.05
C LYS A 136 -20.37 -25.23 35.13
N LEU A 137 -21.41 -24.97 34.34
CA LEU A 137 -21.45 -23.96 33.29
C LEU A 137 -22.25 -22.71 33.69
N PHE A 138 -23.13 -22.81 34.69
CA PHE A 138 -23.99 -21.72 35.17
C PHE A 138 -23.69 -21.37 36.64
N ASP A 139 -23.93 -20.12 37.04
CA ASP A 139 -23.87 -19.74 38.45
C ASP A 139 -25.07 -20.34 39.22
N LEU A 140 -24.81 -20.87 40.42
CA LEU A 140 -25.78 -21.66 41.20
C LEU A 140 -27.09 -20.93 41.51
N ASP A 141 -27.03 -19.61 41.71
CA ASP A 141 -28.19 -18.80 42.09
C ASP A 141 -29.24 -18.66 40.97
N HIS A 142 -28.88 -19.01 39.73
CA HIS A 142 -29.74 -18.94 38.55
C HIS A 142 -30.13 -20.31 37.99
N LEU A 143 -29.78 -21.40 38.68
CA LEU A 143 -30.08 -22.76 38.25
C LEU A 143 -31.16 -23.38 39.15
N HIS A 144 -32.30 -23.66 38.55
CA HIS A 144 -33.49 -24.15 39.22
C HIS A 144 -33.86 -25.56 38.77
N VAL A 145 -34.35 -26.38 39.70
CA VAL A 145 -34.83 -27.74 39.43
C VAL A 145 -36.24 -27.89 39.99
N SER A 146 -37.07 -28.63 39.27
CA SER A 146 -38.38 -29.10 39.71
C SER A 146 -38.56 -30.56 39.32
N PHE A 147 -39.30 -31.30 40.13
CA PHE A 147 -39.47 -32.74 39.99
C PHE A 147 -40.94 -33.11 39.71
N MET A 148 -41.16 -33.99 38.76
CA MET A 148 -42.46 -34.64 38.50
C MET A 148 -42.49 -35.97 39.25
N LYS A 149 -43.46 -36.17 40.13
CA LYS A 149 -43.59 -37.38 40.96
C LYS A 149 -45.00 -37.58 41.47
N ASN A 150 -45.48 -38.82 41.53
CA ASN A 150 -46.74 -39.21 42.18
C ASN A 150 -47.93 -38.30 41.85
N ASN A 151 -48.19 -38.03 40.55
CA ASN A 151 -49.25 -37.12 40.08
C ASN A 151 -49.12 -35.64 40.47
N GLU A 152 -48.01 -35.26 41.11
CA GLU A 152 -47.68 -33.91 41.56
C GLU A 152 -46.40 -33.38 40.91
N VAL A 153 -46.20 -32.06 41.03
CA VAL A 153 -45.03 -31.34 40.54
C VAL A 153 -44.49 -30.54 41.70
N SER A 154 -43.22 -30.71 42.05
CA SER A 154 -42.62 -29.99 43.16
C SER A 154 -42.59 -28.48 42.89
N PRO A 155 -42.50 -27.63 43.93
CA PRO A 155 -42.13 -26.23 43.73
C PRO A 155 -40.73 -26.14 43.10
N THR A 156 -40.45 -25.01 42.46
CA THR A 156 -39.14 -24.72 41.87
C THR A 156 -38.11 -24.48 42.97
N MET A 157 -36.99 -25.19 42.95
CA MET A 157 -35.93 -25.10 43.95
C MET A 157 -34.61 -24.70 43.30
N ILE A 158 -33.71 -24.05 44.03
CA ILE A 158 -32.33 -23.84 43.57
C ILE A 158 -31.58 -25.18 43.61
N ALA A 159 -30.86 -25.49 42.55
CA ALA A 159 -30.11 -26.74 42.38
C ALA A 159 -28.80 -26.77 43.16
N THR A 160 -28.91 -26.62 44.48
CA THR A 160 -27.78 -26.78 45.40
C THR A 160 -27.26 -28.21 45.40
N ASP A 161 -26.01 -28.42 45.82
CA ASP A 161 -25.43 -29.77 45.99
C ASP A 161 -26.33 -30.67 46.85
N TYR A 162 -26.99 -30.10 47.87
CA TYR A 162 -27.95 -30.81 48.69
C TYR A 162 -29.16 -31.32 47.89
N VAL A 163 -29.76 -30.47 47.05
CA VAL A 163 -30.90 -30.85 46.21
C VAL A 163 -30.48 -31.92 45.20
N MET A 164 -29.33 -31.70 44.54
CA MET A 164 -28.78 -32.62 43.55
C MET A 164 -28.54 -34.01 44.14
N ASP A 165 -27.92 -34.12 45.32
CA ASP A 165 -27.53 -35.41 45.88
C ASP A 165 -28.68 -36.14 46.62
N ASN A 166 -29.74 -35.43 47.03
CA ASN A 166 -30.80 -36.02 47.87
C ASN A 166 -32.14 -36.25 47.16
N TYR A 167 -32.46 -35.48 46.12
CA TYR A 167 -33.81 -35.48 45.50
C TYR A 167 -33.88 -36.22 44.16
N PHE A 168 -32.76 -36.50 43.49
CA PHE A 168 -32.72 -37.34 42.27
C PHE A 168 -32.86 -38.83 42.63
N LYS A 169 -34.05 -39.23 43.07
CA LYS A 169 -34.37 -40.61 43.44
C LYS A 169 -35.60 -41.07 42.69
N TYR A 170 -35.56 -42.30 42.21
CA TYR A 170 -36.71 -42.94 41.59
C TYR A 170 -37.89 -42.99 42.57
N GLU A 171 -39.05 -42.46 42.14
CA GLU A 171 -40.31 -42.54 42.87
C GLU A 171 -41.38 -43.20 41.96
N PRO A 172 -41.89 -44.39 42.31
CA PRO A 172 -42.88 -45.08 41.48
C PRO A 172 -44.23 -44.38 41.50
N GLY A 173 -44.75 -43.99 40.33
CA GLY A 173 -46.06 -43.36 40.18
C GLY A 173 -46.36 -42.98 38.72
N GLU A 174 -47.57 -42.50 38.45
CA GLU A 174 -47.90 -41.86 37.18
C GLU A 174 -47.46 -40.38 37.19
N LYS A 175 -47.24 -39.82 36.00
CA LYS A 175 -46.84 -38.43 35.81
C LYS A 175 -47.86 -37.65 34.98
N HIS A 176 -48.07 -36.40 35.37
CA HIS A 176 -48.89 -35.46 34.60
C HIS A 176 -48.00 -34.49 33.81
N LEU A 177 -47.43 -34.94 32.68
CA LEU A 177 -46.44 -34.20 31.90
C LEU A 177 -46.94 -32.82 31.44
N TYR A 178 -48.09 -32.75 30.75
CA TYR A 178 -48.61 -31.46 30.26
C TYR A 178 -49.03 -30.52 31.39
N ARG A 179 -49.52 -31.05 32.52
CA ARG A 179 -49.82 -30.26 33.71
C ARG A 179 -48.56 -29.65 34.30
N ALA A 180 -47.47 -30.43 34.34
CA ALA A 180 -46.18 -29.96 34.81
C ALA A 180 -45.60 -28.87 33.90
N ILE A 181 -45.62 -29.09 32.59
CA ILE A 181 -45.16 -28.11 31.60
C ILE A 181 -45.95 -26.81 31.72
N SER A 182 -47.28 -26.87 31.71
CA SER A 182 -48.12 -25.67 31.78
C SER A 182 -47.94 -24.91 33.11
N SER A 183 -47.95 -25.62 34.24
CA SER A 183 -47.72 -25.03 35.56
C SER A 183 -46.37 -24.33 35.64
N LYS A 184 -45.32 -24.94 35.10
CA LYS A 184 -43.96 -24.38 35.15
C LYS A 184 -43.73 -23.27 34.15
N ILE A 185 -44.40 -23.26 33.00
CA ILE A 185 -44.40 -22.08 32.13
C ILE A 185 -45.00 -20.88 32.86
N GLU A 186 -46.12 -21.05 33.57
CA GLU A 186 -46.73 -19.95 34.34
C GLU A 186 -45.90 -19.52 35.54
N GLU A 187 -45.35 -20.48 36.29
CA GLU A 187 -44.51 -20.22 37.46
C GLU A 187 -43.21 -19.51 37.04
N PHE A 188 -42.53 -20.02 36.02
CA PHE A 188 -41.23 -19.52 35.59
C PHE A 188 -41.30 -18.24 34.77
N LYS A 189 -42.46 -17.90 34.18
CA LYS A 189 -42.68 -16.57 33.58
C LYS A 189 -42.62 -15.44 34.61
N LYS A 190 -43.03 -15.67 35.87
CA LYS A 190 -42.99 -14.68 36.96
C LYS A 190 -41.56 -14.34 37.37
N ASP A 191 -41.30 -13.22 38.04
CA ASP A 191 -39.94 -12.86 38.49
C ASP A 191 -39.41 -13.84 39.55
N SER A 192 -38.11 -14.15 39.50
CA SER A 192 -37.45 -15.19 40.32
C SER A 192 -37.60 -15.02 41.82
N SER A 193 -37.84 -13.80 42.28
CA SER A 193 -38.14 -13.47 43.67
C SER A 193 -39.48 -13.98 44.19
N GLU A 194 -40.42 -14.39 43.33
CA GLU A 194 -41.76 -14.84 43.75
C GLU A 194 -41.85 -16.33 44.11
N TYR A 195 -40.94 -17.17 43.60
CA TYR A 195 -40.95 -18.63 43.83
C TYR A 195 -39.73 -19.17 44.58
N VAL A 196 -38.64 -18.40 44.69
CA VAL A 196 -37.55 -18.69 45.63
C VAL A 196 -37.93 -18.08 46.98
N GLY A 197 -38.10 -18.90 48.01
CA GLY A 197 -38.51 -18.47 49.35
C GLY A 197 -37.70 -17.28 49.89
N LYS A 198 -38.36 -16.41 50.67
CA LYS A 198 -37.90 -15.11 51.22
C LYS A 198 -36.70 -15.17 52.18
N ASP A 199 -35.69 -15.99 51.92
CA ASP A 199 -34.47 -16.02 52.73
C ASP A 199 -33.30 -15.48 51.91
N LYS A 200 -33.23 -14.15 51.75
CA LYS A 200 -32.01 -13.34 51.57
C LYS A 200 -32.38 -11.87 51.37
N GLU A 201 -32.65 -11.17 52.48
CA GLU A 201 -32.37 -9.73 52.57
C GLU A 201 -30.85 -9.56 52.51
N ASN A 202 -30.31 -9.35 51.30
CA ASN A 202 -29.03 -8.70 50.97
C ASN A 202 -28.50 -9.27 49.64
N LEU A 203 -29.03 -8.79 48.52
CA LEU A 203 -28.26 -8.77 47.29
C LEU A 203 -28.47 -7.42 46.60
N SER A 204 -27.35 -6.82 46.23
CA SER A 204 -27.20 -5.47 45.71
C SER A 204 -28.11 -5.18 44.52
N THR A 205 -28.70 -4.00 44.59
CA THR A 205 -29.51 -3.33 43.58
C THR A 205 -28.63 -2.87 42.41
N ASP A 206 -28.04 -3.80 41.67
CA ASP A 206 -27.37 -3.46 40.40
C ASP A 206 -28.34 -3.61 39.23
N LEU A 207 -28.44 -2.51 38.49
CA LEU A 207 -29.45 -2.16 37.52
C LEU A 207 -29.53 -3.12 36.30
N LEU A 208 -30.76 -3.57 36.03
CA LEU A 208 -31.48 -3.52 34.74
C LEU A 208 -30.90 -4.22 33.51
N MET A 209 -30.86 -5.56 33.52
CA MET A 209 -31.28 -6.40 32.38
C MET A 209 -31.99 -7.64 32.98
N PRO A 210 -33.24 -7.97 32.60
CA PRO A 210 -33.90 -9.19 33.08
C PRO A 210 -33.12 -10.42 32.59
N ALA A 211 -32.84 -11.35 33.49
CA ALA A 211 -32.17 -12.61 33.17
C ALA A 211 -32.94 -13.36 32.07
N ARG A 212 -32.21 -13.90 31.09
CA ARG A 212 -32.84 -14.66 29.99
C ARG A 212 -33.27 -16.01 30.53
N LYS A 213 -34.54 -16.36 30.35
CA LYS A 213 -35.13 -17.59 30.91
C LYS A 213 -35.09 -18.74 29.91
N ILE A 214 -34.72 -19.93 30.35
CA ILE A 214 -34.68 -21.15 29.54
C ILE A 214 -35.26 -22.33 30.35
N MET A 215 -36.02 -23.20 29.70
CA MET A 215 -36.58 -24.40 30.33
C MET A 215 -36.11 -25.68 29.64
N PHE A 216 -35.61 -26.63 30.43
CA PHE A 216 -35.19 -27.97 30.02
C PHE A 216 -36.13 -29.01 30.63
N ILE A 217 -36.75 -29.85 29.81
CA ILE A 217 -37.68 -30.89 30.24
C ILE A 217 -37.08 -32.26 29.94
N PHE A 218 -37.00 -33.12 30.94
CA PHE A 218 -36.54 -34.50 30.82
C PHE A 218 -37.70 -35.44 31.11
N SER A 219 -38.09 -36.27 30.14
CA SER A 219 -39.20 -37.22 30.27
C SER A 219 -39.20 -38.22 29.10
N ASP A 220 -39.84 -39.37 29.25
CA ASP A 220 -40.05 -40.34 28.16
C ASP A 220 -41.21 -40.00 27.20
N GLY A 221 -41.89 -38.86 27.41
CA GLY A 221 -42.98 -38.39 26.53
C GLY A 221 -44.34 -39.02 26.78
N LYS A 222 -44.44 -40.06 27.62
CA LYS A 222 -45.69 -40.78 27.83
C LYS A 222 -46.74 -39.93 28.53
N VAL A 223 -47.87 -39.79 27.86
CA VAL A 223 -49.06 -39.04 28.30
C VAL A 223 -50.35 -39.85 28.25
N TYR A 224 -50.27 -41.08 27.71
CA TYR A 224 -51.34 -42.05 27.64
C TYR A 224 -50.96 -43.32 28.40
N ASN A 225 -51.96 -43.97 29.01
CA ASN A 225 -51.82 -45.29 29.59
C ASN A 225 -53.03 -46.13 29.13
N HIS A 226 -52.80 -47.26 28.46
CA HIS A 226 -53.86 -48.08 27.88
C HIS A 226 -54.86 -47.26 27.03
N ASN A 227 -54.36 -46.38 26.17
CA ASN A 227 -55.17 -45.54 25.27
C ASN A 227 -56.10 -44.51 25.97
N GLN A 228 -55.92 -44.29 27.26
CA GLN A 228 -56.59 -43.21 27.99
C GLN A 228 -55.55 -42.18 28.43
N PRO A 229 -55.85 -40.87 28.32
CA PRO A 229 -54.95 -39.86 28.83
C PRO A 229 -54.70 -40.08 30.33
N ILE A 230 -53.43 -40.06 30.75
CA ILE A 230 -53.06 -40.17 32.17
C ILE A 230 -53.67 -38.99 32.95
N ASP A 231 -53.74 -37.81 32.33
CA ASP A 231 -54.39 -36.64 32.90
C ASP A 231 -55.80 -36.41 32.31
N SER A 232 -56.82 -36.38 33.18
CA SER A 232 -58.19 -36.01 32.83
C SER A 232 -58.36 -34.68 32.05
N LYS A 233 -57.41 -33.74 32.18
CA LYS A 233 -57.41 -32.42 31.51
C LYS A 233 -56.48 -32.36 30.28
N HIS A 234 -56.06 -33.50 29.74
CA HIS A 234 -55.06 -33.59 28.67
C HIS A 234 -55.24 -32.57 27.53
N PHE A 235 -56.40 -32.54 26.87
CA PHE A 235 -56.67 -31.66 25.73
C PHE A 235 -56.77 -30.18 26.12
N GLU A 236 -57.30 -29.88 27.31
CA GLU A 236 -57.36 -28.51 27.84
C GLU A 236 -55.95 -27.97 28.08
N LEU A 237 -55.07 -28.80 28.66
CA LEU A 237 -53.67 -28.47 28.92
C LEU A 237 -52.87 -28.27 27.62
N GLN A 238 -53.12 -29.07 26.58
CA GLN A 238 -52.48 -28.85 25.27
C GLN A 238 -52.79 -27.45 24.72
N HIS A 239 -54.06 -27.04 24.78
CA HIS A 239 -54.48 -25.72 24.33
C HIS A 239 -53.88 -24.60 25.19
N GLN A 240 -53.85 -24.77 26.52
CA GLN A 240 -53.25 -23.82 27.45
C GLN A 240 -51.75 -23.62 27.19
N ILE A 241 -50.98 -24.70 26.98
CA ILE A 241 -49.55 -24.60 26.67
C ILE A 241 -49.31 -23.82 25.37
N VAL A 242 -50.09 -24.08 24.31
CA VAL A 242 -49.96 -23.37 23.03
C VAL A 242 -50.24 -21.87 23.20
N GLN A 243 -51.28 -21.50 23.96
CA GLN A 243 -51.60 -20.10 24.25
C GLN A 243 -50.54 -19.41 25.13
N GLN A 244 -50.00 -20.13 26.11
CA GLN A 244 -48.94 -19.64 26.97
C GLN A 244 -47.65 -19.36 26.16
N ILE A 245 -47.37 -20.12 25.11
CA ILE A 245 -46.18 -19.88 24.26
C ILE A 245 -46.39 -18.70 23.28
N ASP A 246 -47.62 -18.44 22.82
CA ASP A 246 -47.94 -17.34 21.88
C ASP A 246 -47.80 -15.93 22.48
N THR A 247 -47.79 -15.80 23.80
CA THR A 247 -47.75 -14.51 24.49
C THR A 247 -46.31 -14.02 24.77
N THR A 248 -45.72 -13.36 23.76
CA THR A 248 -44.70 -12.27 23.75
C THR A 248 -43.49 -12.25 24.70
N GLN A 249 -43.06 -13.36 25.30
CA GLN A 249 -41.68 -13.53 25.77
C GLN A 249 -41.17 -14.90 25.33
N ALA A 250 -40.08 -14.92 24.55
CA ALA A 250 -39.42 -16.14 24.11
C ALA A 250 -38.83 -16.85 25.34
N LEU A 251 -39.51 -17.87 25.84
CA LEU A 251 -38.99 -18.86 26.79
C LEU A 251 -38.63 -20.10 25.97
N PRO A 252 -37.36 -20.29 25.56
CA PRO A 252 -36.99 -21.46 24.78
C PRO A 252 -37.15 -22.73 25.61
N ILE A 253 -37.88 -23.71 25.06
CA ILE A 253 -38.13 -25.01 25.68
C ILE A 253 -37.33 -26.08 24.95
N PHE A 254 -36.44 -26.74 25.68
CA PHE A 254 -35.69 -27.91 25.21
C PHE A 254 -36.27 -29.17 25.84
N TYR A 255 -36.69 -30.11 25.01
CA TYR A 255 -37.25 -31.38 25.46
C TYR A 255 -36.29 -32.52 25.18
N PHE A 256 -35.92 -33.28 26.21
CA PHE A 256 -35.09 -34.47 26.12
C PHE A 256 -35.96 -35.71 26.27
N ASN A 257 -36.18 -36.42 25.16
CA ASN A 257 -36.86 -37.70 25.17
C ASN A 257 -35.93 -38.78 25.71
N LEU A 258 -36.31 -39.40 26.83
CA LEU A 258 -35.60 -40.51 27.51
C LEU A 258 -36.23 -41.87 27.24
N GLU A 259 -37.13 -41.97 26.26
CA GLU A 259 -37.76 -43.22 25.88
C GLU A 259 -36.70 -44.27 25.49
N LYS A 260 -36.76 -45.44 26.14
CA LYS A 260 -35.94 -46.59 25.78
C LYS A 260 -36.45 -47.13 24.45
N GLY A 261 -35.59 -47.15 23.43
CA GLY A 261 -35.87 -47.90 22.22
C GLY A 261 -36.25 -49.34 22.59
N ASN A 262 -37.42 -49.80 22.12
CA ASN A 262 -37.87 -51.17 22.29
C ASN A 262 -36.94 -52.11 21.50
N GLU A 263 -35.77 -52.42 22.05
CA GLU A 263 -35.04 -53.64 21.74
C GLU A 263 -35.56 -54.72 22.71
N ASP A 264 -36.04 -55.81 22.11
CA ASP A 264 -36.56 -57.03 22.72
C ASP A 264 -37.96 -56.97 23.36
N ASN A 265 -38.99 -57.28 22.55
CA ASN A 265 -39.93 -58.38 22.81
C ASN A 265 -40.93 -58.56 21.65
N ALA A 266 -40.72 -59.59 20.83
CA ALA A 266 -41.52 -59.95 19.66
C ALA A 266 -42.90 -60.59 19.95
N LEU A 267 -43.56 -60.23 21.06
CA LEU A 267 -44.83 -60.83 21.47
C LEU A 267 -45.78 -59.80 22.11
N ARG A 268 -46.29 -58.83 21.32
CA ARG A 268 -47.45 -57.99 21.69
C ARG A 268 -48.15 -57.29 20.50
N GLU A 269 -48.34 -58.00 19.40
CA GLU A 269 -48.71 -57.44 18.08
C GLU A 269 -50.18 -56.98 17.84
N LYS A 270 -50.97 -56.65 18.87
CA LYS A 270 -52.29 -56.00 18.64
C LYS A 270 -52.63 -54.82 19.55
N GLN A 271 -51.92 -54.66 20.67
CA GLN A 271 -52.03 -53.47 21.53
C GLN A 271 -51.01 -52.39 21.12
N ASP A 272 -49.82 -52.79 20.63
CA ASP A 272 -48.71 -51.88 20.29
C ASP A 272 -48.95 -50.94 19.10
N ILE A 273 -49.93 -51.21 18.23
CA ILE A 273 -50.17 -50.34 17.04
C ILE A 273 -50.89 -49.05 17.45
N LEU A 274 -51.79 -49.10 18.43
CA LEU A 274 -52.48 -47.90 18.94
C LEU A 274 -51.64 -47.14 19.96
N ASP A 275 -50.90 -47.84 20.82
CA ASP A 275 -49.97 -47.18 21.75
C ASP A 275 -48.88 -46.43 20.97
N LYS A 276 -48.34 -46.99 19.87
CA LYS A 276 -47.43 -46.27 18.96
C LYS A 276 -48.03 -45.02 18.30
N GLN A 277 -49.31 -45.03 17.94
CA GLN A 277 -49.97 -43.86 17.34
C GLN A 277 -50.16 -42.72 18.33
N THR A 278 -50.48 -43.04 19.59
CA THR A 278 -50.67 -42.03 20.64
C THR A 278 -49.33 -41.48 21.16
N ASP A 279 -48.29 -42.30 21.17
CA ASP A 279 -46.90 -41.86 21.44
C ASP A 279 -46.39 -40.94 20.31
N GLU A 280 -46.67 -41.26 19.05
CA GLU A 280 -46.32 -40.41 17.89
C GLU A 280 -47.04 -39.04 17.93
N GLU A 281 -48.32 -39.01 18.32
CA GLU A 281 -49.08 -37.76 18.49
C GLU A 281 -48.47 -36.88 19.60
N SER A 282 -48.10 -37.48 20.73
CA SER A 282 -47.46 -36.77 21.84
C SER A 282 -46.09 -36.18 21.44
N GLN A 283 -45.30 -36.94 20.68
CA GLN A 283 -44.01 -36.51 20.18
C GLN A 283 -44.14 -35.36 19.19
N ASN A 284 -45.12 -35.44 18.26
CA ASN A 284 -45.40 -34.38 17.30
C ASN A 284 -45.81 -33.08 18.01
N PHE A 285 -46.66 -33.18 19.03
CA PHE A 285 -47.08 -32.03 19.83
C PHE A 285 -45.92 -31.40 20.61
N LEU A 286 -45.10 -32.19 21.29
CA LEU A 286 -43.91 -31.71 22.02
C LEU A 286 -42.87 -31.09 21.07
N THR A 287 -42.69 -31.68 19.88
CA THR A 287 -41.81 -31.13 18.83
C THR A 287 -42.29 -29.76 18.35
N ALA A 288 -43.60 -29.63 18.11
CA ALA A 288 -44.21 -28.37 17.72
C ALA A 288 -44.07 -27.29 18.80
N ILE A 289 -44.26 -27.64 20.08
CA ILE A 289 -44.03 -26.74 21.22
C ILE A 289 -42.59 -26.25 21.26
N CYS A 290 -41.62 -27.16 21.17
CA CYS A 290 -40.20 -26.80 21.22
C CYS A 290 -39.86 -25.82 20.09
N HIS A 291 -40.24 -26.14 18.85
CA HIS A 291 -39.99 -25.28 17.69
C HIS A 291 -40.66 -23.91 17.83
N LYS A 292 -41.92 -23.86 18.28
CA LYS A 292 -42.66 -22.61 18.47
C LYS A 292 -42.09 -21.72 19.58
N SER A 293 -41.51 -22.34 20.62
CA SER A 293 -40.85 -21.64 21.71
C SER A 293 -39.43 -21.12 21.36
N GLY A 294 -38.88 -21.50 20.20
CA GLY A 294 -37.49 -21.22 19.83
C GLY A 294 -36.46 -22.20 20.42
N GLY A 295 -36.92 -23.31 21.00
CA GLY A 295 -36.09 -24.41 21.49
C GLY A 295 -36.10 -25.63 20.56
N LYS A 296 -35.67 -26.80 21.06
CA LYS A 296 -35.46 -28.00 20.24
C LYS A 296 -35.90 -29.28 20.98
N PHE A 297 -36.52 -30.19 20.24
CA PHE A 297 -36.80 -31.56 20.68
C PHE A 297 -35.60 -32.47 20.39
N ILE A 298 -35.14 -33.22 21.39
CA ILE A 298 -33.89 -33.98 21.35
C ILE A 298 -34.15 -35.41 21.77
N ASN A 299 -33.76 -36.36 20.92
CA ASN A 299 -33.82 -37.78 21.24
C ASN A 299 -32.48 -38.25 21.82
N THR A 300 -32.47 -38.59 23.11
CA THR A 300 -31.22 -38.90 23.85
C THR A 300 -30.54 -40.19 23.41
N SER A 301 -31.25 -41.07 22.69
CA SER A 301 -30.68 -42.29 22.11
C SER A 301 -29.70 -42.04 20.95
N THR A 302 -29.74 -40.84 20.31
CA THR A 302 -28.99 -40.57 19.07
C THR A 302 -28.24 -39.23 19.06
N GLN A 303 -28.60 -38.27 19.91
CA GLN A 303 -28.00 -36.93 19.92
C GLN A 303 -27.53 -36.53 21.33
N GLN A 304 -26.21 -36.39 21.50
CA GLN A 304 -25.67 -35.60 22.61
C GLN A 304 -25.90 -34.13 22.29
N LEU A 305 -26.57 -33.42 23.18
CA LEU A 305 -26.75 -31.97 23.06
C LEU A 305 -25.36 -31.31 23.12
N LYS A 306 -24.97 -30.69 22.01
CA LYS A 306 -23.78 -29.84 21.94
C LYS A 306 -24.13 -28.51 22.59
N LEU A 307 -23.39 -28.10 23.60
CA LEU A 307 -23.65 -26.84 24.31
C LEU A 307 -23.53 -25.64 23.35
N ASN A 308 -22.76 -25.77 22.26
CA ASN A 308 -22.74 -24.79 21.17
C ASN A 308 -24.11 -24.58 20.51
N ASP A 309 -24.95 -25.61 20.39
CA ASP A 309 -26.30 -25.50 19.81
C ASP A 309 -27.20 -24.60 20.66
N ILE A 310 -27.03 -24.61 21.99
CA ILE A 310 -27.76 -23.72 22.91
C ILE A 310 -27.23 -22.28 22.78
N LEU A 311 -25.92 -22.09 22.71
CA LEU A 311 -25.30 -20.76 22.67
C LEU A 311 -25.54 -20.04 21.34
N HIS A 312 -25.52 -20.76 20.21
CA HIS A 312 -25.85 -20.21 18.89
C HIS A 312 -27.27 -19.66 18.79
N LEU A 313 -28.23 -20.16 19.59
CA LEU A 313 -29.61 -19.64 19.60
C LEU A 313 -29.71 -18.23 20.21
N PHE A 314 -28.73 -17.81 21.01
CA PHE A 314 -28.75 -16.52 21.70
C PHE A 314 -27.80 -15.49 21.11
N ASN A 315 -26.79 -15.92 20.34
CA ASN A 315 -25.91 -15.05 19.56
C ASN A 315 -25.43 -15.77 18.29
N ASN A 316 -25.80 -15.23 17.12
CA ASN A 316 -25.40 -15.79 15.82
C ASN A 316 -23.90 -15.57 15.51
N ASN A 317 -23.22 -14.65 16.20
CA ASN A 317 -21.79 -14.34 16.05
C ASN A 317 -21.00 -14.88 17.25
N TYR A 318 -21.06 -16.19 17.48
CA TYR A 318 -20.49 -16.83 18.67
C TYR A 318 -19.01 -17.18 18.48
N ILE A 319 -18.11 -16.48 19.19
CA ILE A 319 -16.67 -16.77 19.29
C ILE A 319 -16.44 -17.46 20.63
N ASN A 320 -15.74 -18.60 20.67
CA ASN A 320 -15.52 -19.32 21.94
C ASN A 320 -14.10 -19.20 22.50
N TYR A 321 -13.10 -18.83 21.70
CA TYR A 321 -11.76 -18.53 22.18
C TYR A 321 -11.16 -17.29 21.51
N THR A 322 -10.40 -16.52 22.28
CA THR A 322 -9.52 -15.46 21.78
C THR A 322 -8.07 -15.79 22.12
N PHE A 323 -7.21 -15.84 21.10
CA PHE A 323 -5.78 -16.07 21.27
C PHE A 323 -5.04 -14.74 21.17
N ASN A 324 -4.28 -14.40 22.20
CA ASN A 324 -3.54 -13.14 22.32
C ASN A 324 -2.09 -13.37 21.92
N TYR A 325 -1.61 -12.59 20.95
CA TYR A 325 -0.26 -12.70 20.43
C TYR A 325 0.53 -11.41 20.61
N VAL A 326 1.84 -11.57 20.81
CA VAL A 326 2.81 -10.48 20.80
C VAL A 326 3.74 -10.66 19.61
N ASN A 327 3.80 -9.65 18.75
CA ASN A 327 4.76 -9.62 17.67
C ASN A 327 6.17 -9.24 18.18
N PRO A 328 7.24 -9.77 17.58
CA PRO A 328 8.60 -9.39 17.91
C PRO A 328 8.92 -7.95 17.47
N ASP A 329 9.84 -7.31 18.19
CA ASP A 329 10.30 -5.96 17.84
C ASP A 329 10.96 -5.94 16.46
N TYR A 330 10.80 -4.81 15.74
CA TYR A 330 11.32 -4.59 14.39
C TYR A 330 10.78 -5.53 13.30
N LYS A 331 9.67 -6.24 13.56
CA LYS A 331 8.92 -6.92 12.50
C LYS A 331 8.25 -5.89 11.60
N ILE A 332 8.37 -6.10 10.28
CA ILE A 332 7.91 -5.15 9.26
C ILE A 332 6.77 -5.74 8.45
N TYR A 333 5.68 -4.99 8.37
CA TYR A 333 4.48 -5.27 7.58
C TYR A 333 4.43 -4.31 6.37
N ARG A 334 4.49 -4.86 5.15
CA ARG A 334 4.59 -4.10 3.88
C ARG A 334 3.41 -4.31 2.92
N GLY A 335 2.29 -4.82 3.41
CA GLY A 335 1.10 -5.14 2.62
C GLY A 335 1.16 -6.45 1.86
N MET A 336 2.24 -7.22 2.03
CA MET A 336 2.36 -8.56 1.46
C MET A 336 1.47 -9.55 2.19
N GLU A 337 0.84 -10.44 1.42
CA GLU A 337 0.03 -11.54 1.94
C GLU A 337 0.83 -12.47 2.85
N ARG A 338 0.28 -12.69 4.05
CA ARG A 338 0.80 -13.56 5.08
C ARG A 338 -0.21 -14.64 5.41
N LYS A 339 0.30 -15.82 5.71
CA LYS A 339 -0.46 -16.96 6.21
C LYS A 339 -0.11 -17.18 7.68
N LEU A 340 -1.05 -16.97 8.58
CA LEU A 340 -0.91 -17.33 9.98
C LEU A 340 -1.57 -18.67 10.22
N GLN A 341 -0.82 -19.63 10.71
CA GLN A 341 -1.29 -20.99 10.96
C GLN A 341 -1.22 -21.31 12.46
N ILE A 342 -2.34 -21.79 13.01
CA ILE A 342 -2.41 -22.33 14.37
C ILE A 342 -2.48 -23.84 14.28
N THR A 343 -1.68 -24.51 15.07
CA THR A 343 -1.60 -25.98 15.12
C THR A 343 -1.67 -26.45 16.57
N CYS A 344 -2.63 -27.31 16.87
CA CYS A 344 -2.83 -27.90 18.19
C CYS A 344 -2.24 -29.30 18.24
N TYR A 345 -1.41 -29.55 19.26
CA TYR A 345 -0.79 -30.84 19.52
C TYR A 345 -1.23 -31.41 20.87
N SER A 346 -1.36 -32.72 20.94
CA SER A 346 -1.47 -33.49 22.19
C SER A 346 -0.25 -34.42 22.26
N GLY A 347 0.70 -34.12 23.14
CA GLY A 347 2.06 -34.66 23.03
C GLY A 347 2.65 -34.35 21.65
N ASP A 348 3.16 -35.36 20.93
CA ASP A 348 3.72 -35.20 19.57
C ASP A 348 2.68 -35.35 18.45
N SER A 349 1.43 -35.69 18.80
CA SER A 349 0.38 -35.96 17.81
C SER A 349 -0.37 -34.69 17.43
N LEU A 350 -0.54 -34.47 16.12
CA LEU A 350 -1.33 -33.37 15.58
C LEU A 350 -2.82 -33.65 15.82
N VAL A 351 -3.49 -32.76 16.55
CA VAL A 351 -4.91 -32.87 16.88
C VAL A 351 -5.78 -32.04 15.94
N ALA A 352 -5.36 -30.80 15.67
CA ALA A 352 -6.11 -29.87 14.82
C ALA A 352 -5.19 -28.78 14.26
N SER A 353 -5.56 -28.20 13.12
CA SER A 353 -4.83 -27.06 12.55
C SER A 353 -5.72 -26.24 11.64
N ASP A 354 -5.55 -24.93 11.65
CA ASP A 354 -6.19 -24.04 10.69
C ASP A 354 -5.31 -22.83 10.36
N TYR A 355 -5.67 -22.08 9.31
CA TYR A 355 -4.94 -20.90 8.89
C TYR A 355 -5.84 -19.76 8.40
N ILE A 356 -5.36 -18.54 8.59
CA ILE A 356 -5.96 -17.32 8.02
C ILE A 356 -4.94 -16.61 7.14
N LEU A 357 -5.41 -16.02 6.04
CA LEU A 357 -4.63 -15.15 5.17
C LEU A 357 -4.94 -13.70 5.53
N TYR A 358 -3.90 -12.88 5.66
CA TYR A 358 -4.07 -11.48 6.06
C TYR A 358 -2.94 -10.59 5.52
N ASN A 359 -3.24 -9.31 5.31
CA ASN A 359 -2.32 -8.31 4.75
C ASN A 359 -2.30 -7.08 5.67
N VAL A 360 -1.12 -6.61 6.06
CA VAL A 360 -0.95 -5.42 6.92
C VAL A 360 0.13 -4.51 6.36
N GLY A 361 -0.10 -3.19 6.42
CA GLY A 361 0.82 -2.15 5.94
C GLY A 361 0.85 -2.01 4.41
N SER A 362 1.81 -1.23 3.88
CA SER A 362 2.08 -1.17 2.44
C SER A 362 3.54 -0.85 2.14
N ILE A 363 3.96 -0.93 0.87
CA ILE A 363 5.30 -0.51 0.43
C ILE A 363 5.52 1.00 0.68
N TYR A 364 4.45 1.80 0.58
CA TYR A 364 4.51 3.25 0.77
C TYR A 364 4.48 3.66 2.24
N ASN A 365 3.78 2.90 3.09
CA ASN A 365 3.72 3.11 4.53
C ASN A 365 3.86 1.75 5.27
N PRO A 366 5.08 1.24 5.44
CA PRO A 366 5.29 -0.01 6.13
C PRO A 366 5.09 0.17 7.64
N ILE A 367 4.41 -0.79 8.28
CA ILE A 367 4.22 -0.79 9.73
C ILE A 367 5.39 -1.53 10.36
N ILE A 368 6.10 -0.87 11.27
CA ILE A 368 7.27 -1.41 11.97
C ILE A 368 6.98 -1.43 13.47
N ILE A 369 6.95 -2.62 14.05
CA ILE A 369 6.63 -2.80 15.46
C ILE A 369 7.77 -2.28 16.32
N ASN A 370 7.46 -1.36 17.25
CA ASN A 370 8.45 -0.64 18.06
C ASN A 370 9.58 -0.03 17.22
N GLY A 371 9.25 0.42 16.00
CA GLY A 371 10.19 1.02 15.06
C GLY A 371 10.58 2.45 15.42
N SER A 372 11.41 3.05 14.56
CA SER A 372 11.78 4.46 14.64
C SER A 372 10.54 5.36 14.58
N THR A 373 10.55 6.43 15.36
CA THR A 373 9.52 7.48 15.25
C THR A 373 9.59 8.19 13.90
N THR A 374 8.48 8.76 13.42
CA THR A 374 8.43 9.50 12.14
C THR A 374 9.51 10.58 12.04
N LEU A 375 9.81 11.28 13.15
CA LEU A 375 10.86 12.29 13.20
C LEU A 375 12.25 11.68 13.00
N GLN A 376 12.54 10.54 13.66
CA GLN A 376 13.82 9.84 13.49
C GLN A 376 14.01 9.37 12.05
N THR A 377 12.96 8.80 11.43
CA THR A 377 12.98 8.39 10.02
C THR A 377 13.25 9.59 9.11
N ILE A 378 12.59 10.74 9.33
CA ILE A 378 12.82 11.96 8.54
C ILE A 378 14.27 12.45 8.71
N LEU A 379 14.83 12.45 9.91
CA LEU A 379 16.20 12.90 10.16
C LEU A 379 17.23 11.98 9.50
N GLN A 380 17.04 10.66 9.61
CA GLN A 380 17.88 9.65 8.95
C GLN A 380 17.81 9.78 7.43
N GLY A 381 16.59 9.91 6.88
CA GLY A 381 16.37 10.15 5.46
C GLY A 381 16.97 11.46 4.97
N CYS A 382 16.86 12.56 5.73
CA CYS A 382 17.51 13.84 5.42
C CYS A 382 19.03 13.67 5.34
N PHE A 383 19.64 12.96 6.29
CA PHE A 383 21.07 12.71 6.29
C PHE A 383 21.50 11.93 5.03
N ILE A 384 20.80 10.85 4.69
CA ILE A 384 21.05 10.05 3.48
C ILE A 384 20.86 10.90 2.22
N GLY A 385 19.75 11.63 2.12
CA GLY A 385 19.44 12.48 0.97
C GLY A 385 20.48 13.59 0.74
N ILE A 386 20.94 14.24 1.81
CA ILE A 386 22.01 15.26 1.73
C ILE A 386 23.32 14.62 1.28
N ILE A 387 23.68 13.44 1.81
CA ILE A 387 24.87 12.69 1.36
C ILE A 387 24.73 12.32 -0.12
N THR A 388 23.57 11.85 -0.56
CA THR A 388 23.33 11.52 -1.97
C THR A 388 23.45 12.76 -2.87
N ILE A 389 22.89 13.91 -2.47
CA ILE A 389 23.04 15.18 -3.21
C ILE A 389 24.50 15.60 -3.28
N LEU A 390 25.24 15.51 -2.16
CA LEU A 390 26.66 15.83 -2.10
C LEU A 390 27.47 14.90 -2.99
N LEU A 391 27.19 13.60 -2.97
CA LEU A 391 27.85 12.61 -3.82
C LEU A 391 27.56 12.86 -5.30
N LEU A 392 26.33 13.19 -5.67
CA LEU A 392 25.98 13.61 -7.04
C LEU A 392 26.73 14.88 -7.44
N TYR A 393 26.82 15.88 -6.55
CA TYR A 393 27.60 17.08 -6.79
C TYR A 393 29.07 16.75 -7.04
N LEU A 394 29.70 15.92 -6.19
CA LEU A 394 31.08 15.50 -6.36
C LEU A 394 31.30 14.75 -7.68
N ILE A 395 30.39 13.85 -8.05
CA ILE A 395 30.47 13.10 -9.31
C ILE A 395 30.42 14.05 -10.52
N PHE A 396 29.44 14.95 -10.56
CA PHE A 396 29.19 15.77 -11.75
C PHE A 396 30.07 17.03 -11.81
N GLN A 397 30.67 17.46 -10.70
CA GLN A 397 31.64 18.55 -10.62
C GLN A 397 33.08 18.07 -10.85
N PHE A 398 33.47 16.91 -10.32
CA PHE A 398 34.87 16.46 -10.33
C PHE A 398 35.10 15.21 -11.16
N ILE A 399 34.36 14.13 -10.88
CA ILE A 399 34.65 12.80 -11.47
C ILE A 399 34.33 12.79 -12.96
N LEU A 400 33.13 13.19 -13.36
CA LEU A 400 32.70 13.16 -14.76
C LEU A 400 33.54 14.12 -15.64
N PRO A 401 33.78 15.39 -15.24
CA PRO A 401 34.68 16.27 -15.97
C PRO A 401 36.12 15.73 -16.03
N GLY A 402 36.62 15.15 -14.93
CA GLY A 402 37.94 14.53 -14.86
C GLY A 402 38.10 13.32 -15.79
N ILE A 403 37.10 12.43 -15.86
CA ILE A 403 37.08 11.30 -16.79
C ILE A 403 37.06 11.81 -18.24
N ASN A 404 36.21 12.81 -18.53
CA ASN A 404 36.14 13.40 -19.87
C ASN A 404 37.47 14.05 -20.28
N TYR A 405 38.16 14.71 -19.35
CA TYR A 405 39.49 15.27 -19.56
C TYR A 405 40.56 14.20 -19.76
N TRP A 406 40.52 13.12 -18.98
CA TRP A 406 41.44 12.00 -19.14
C TRP A 406 41.28 11.34 -20.53
N LEU A 407 40.04 11.12 -20.97
CA LEU A 407 39.74 10.63 -22.31
C LEU A 407 40.21 11.62 -23.40
N PHE A 408 40.05 12.92 -23.17
CA PHE A 408 40.55 13.96 -24.07
C PHE A 408 42.08 13.93 -24.16
N LYS A 409 42.79 13.90 -23.04
CA LYS A 409 44.25 13.83 -22.97
C LYS A 409 44.77 12.60 -23.71
N ARG A 410 44.19 11.43 -23.46
CA ARG A 410 44.58 10.18 -24.12
C ARG A 410 44.39 10.19 -25.64
N LYS A 411 43.36 10.89 -26.13
CA LYS A 411 42.95 10.85 -27.55
C LYS A 411 43.54 11.99 -28.40
N TYR A 412 43.86 13.13 -27.79
CA TYR A 412 44.18 14.36 -28.52
C TYR A 412 45.47 15.06 -28.07
N VAL A 413 46.08 14.62 -26.97
CA VAL A 413 47.37 15.15 -26.52
C VAL A 413 48.46 14.13 -26.81
N THR A 414 49.50 14.55 -27.51
CA THR A 414 50.63 13.70 -27.88
C THR A 414 51.94 14.48 -27.75
N ARG A 415 53.07 13.77 -27.72
CA ARG A 415 54.40 14.40 -27.76
C ARG A 415 54.84 14.57 -29.21
N TYR A 416 55.38 15.74 -29.54
CA TYR A 416 55.89 16.01 -30.88
C TYR A 416 57.16 15.18 -31.15
N THR A 417 57.18 14.42 -32.25
CA THR A 417 58.28 13.51 -32.63
C THR A 417 59.09 13.99 -33.85
N GLY A 418 58.95 15.27 -34.23
CA GLY A 418 59.72 15.87 -35.31
C GLY A 418 58.97 16.03 -36.64
N LYS A 419 59.73 16.33 -37.70
CA LYS A 419 59.19 16.71 -39.01
C LYS A 419 58.36 15.57 -39.64
N ASN A 420 57.22 15.93 -40.24
CA ASN A 420 56.24 15.03 -40.88
C ASN A 420 55.45 14.11 -39.93
N MET A 421 55.35 14.45 -38.65
CA MET A 421 54.47 13.76 -37.73
C MET A 421 53.00 13.84 -38.20
N SER A 422 52.32 12.69 -38.22
CA SER A 422 50.88 12.62 -38.41
C SER A 422 50.20 12.02 -37.18
N TYR A 423 49.08 12.61 -36.76
CA TYR A 423 48.32 12.15 -35.61
C TYR A 423 46.82 12.25 -35.91
N ASN A 424 46.08 11.16 -35.67
CA ASN A 424 44.66 11.05 -36.02
C ASN A 424 44.33 11.42 -37.49
N GLY A 425 45.24 11.10 -38.43
CA GLY A 425 45.06 11.39 -39.86
C GLY A 425 45.30 12.84 -40.28
N MET A 426 45.79 13.70 -39.38
CA MET A 426 46.19 15.08 -39.68
C MET A 426 47.72 15.21 -39.67
N LEU A 427 48.27 15.91 -40.66
CA LEU A 427 49.69 16.25 -40.71
C LEU A 427 49.94 17.47 -39.82
N ILE A 428 50.85 17.33 -38.86
CA ILE A 428 51.09 18.35 -37.85
C ILE A 428 52.07 19.41 -38.41
N GLU A 429 51.63 20.66 -38.42
CA GLU A 429 52.48 21.81 -38.78
C GLU A 429 53.66 21.94 -37.81
N GLN A 430 54.79 22.51 -38.26
CA GLN A 430 56.02 22.60 -37.46
C GLN A 430 56.01 23.72 -36.40
N SER A 431 54.90 24.47 -36.29
CA SER A 431 54.77 25.60 -35.37
C SER A 431 53.40 25.64 -34.72
N CYS A 432 53.37 26.11 -33.47
CA CYS A 432 52.14 26.35 -32.74
C CYS A 432 51.29 27.43 -33.40
N TYR A 433 50.01 27.14 -33.62
CA TYR A 433 49.12 28.07 -34.30
C TYR A 433 48.88 29.38 -33.49
N PHE A 434 48.91 29.32 -32.16
CA PHE A 434 48.64 30.47 -31.28
C PHE A 434 49.86 31.36 -31.08
N CYS A 435 50.94 30.84 -30.51
CA CYS A 435 52.15 31.63 -30.21
C CYS A 435 53.13 31.75 -31.39
N LYS A 436 52.86 31.04 -32.51
CA LYS A 436 53.72 30.99 -33.71
C LYS A 436 55.14 30.45 -33.48
N ALA A 437 55.49 30.01 -32.27
CA ALA A 437 56.76 29.37 -31.97
C ALA A 437 56.84 27.95 -32.60
N PRO A 438 58.03 27.51 -33.05
CA PRO A 438 58.23 26.16 -33.56
C PRO A 438 58.04 25.10 -32.47
N PHE A 439 57.52 23.93 -32.82
CA PHE A 439 57.45 22.79 -31.91
C PHE A 439 58.84 22.15 -31.75
N VAL A 440 59.25 21.87 -30.52
CA VAL A 440 60.48 21.14 -30.19
C VAL A 440 60.16 19.67 -29.95
N GLU A 441 61.06 18.76 -30.32
CA GLU A 441 60.90 17.33 -30.05
C GLU A 441 60.73 17.09 -28.54
N GLY A 442 59.64 16.40 -28.17
CA GLY A 442 59.25 16.18 -26.78
C GLY A 442 58.14 17.10 -26.26
N ASP A 443 57.79 18.18 -26.95
CA ASP A 443 56.72 19.09 -26.53
C ASP A 443 55.35 18.40 -26.51
N GLU A 444 54.54 18.66 -25.46
CA GLU A 444 53.15 18.23 -25.40
C GLU A 444 52.28 19.14 -26.29
N ILE A 445 51.71 18.55 -27.34
CA ILE A 445 50.86 19.23 -28.32
C ILE A 445 49.43 18.72 -28.29
N VAL A 446 48.48 19.62 -28.56
CA VAL A 446 47.04 19.33 -28.64
C VAL A 446 46.62 19.30 -30.10
N ALA A 447 46.34 18.10 -30.60
CA ALA A 447 45.95 17.84 -31.99
C ALA A 447 44.47 17.42 -32.08
N LYS A 448 43.57 18.29 -31.61
CA LYS A 448 42.11 18.05 -31.66
C LYS A 448 41.45 18.52 -32.96
N CYS A 449 41.95 19.60 -33.53
CA CYS A 449 41.55 20.16 -34.81
C CYS A 449 42.80 20.49 -35.64
N GLN A 450 42.60 21.01 -36.86
CA GLN A 450 43.69 21.40 -37.75
C GLN A 450 44.64 22.44 -37.14
N HIS A 451 44.15 23.27 -36.21
CA HIS A 451 44.96 24.24 -35.46
C HIS A 451 45.63 23.59 -34.25
N VAL A 452 46.82 23.03 -34.47
CA VAL A 452 47.61 22.39 -33.42
C VAL A 452 48.28 23.43 -32.52
N LEU A 453 48.28 23.16 -31.21
CA LEU A 453 48.78 24.06 -30.18
C LEU A 453 49.72 23.36 -29.21
N HIS A 454 50.65 24.10 -28.59
CA HIS A 454 51.23 23.66 -27.33
C HIS A 454 50.12 23.50 -26.29
N LYS A 455 50.26 22.51 -25.42
CA LYS A 455 49.32 22.32 -24.31
C LYS A 455 49.23 23.55 -23.40
N SER A 456 50.34 24.23 -23.13
CA SER A 456 50.35 25.49 -22.38
C SER A 456 49.49 26.57 -23.07
N CYS A 457 49.66 26.75 -24.38
CA CYS A 457 48.86 27.69 -25.18
C CYS A 457 47.38 27.29 -25.26
N TRP A 458 47.06 25.98 -25.22
CA TRP A 458 45.69 25.50 -25.13
C TRP A 458 45.03 25.86 -23.80
N ASP A 459 45.77 25.71 -22.70
CA ASP A 459 45.31 26.05 -21.35
C ASP A 459 45.16 27.58 -21.17
N GLU A 460 46.04 28.37 -21.78
CA GLU A 460 45.95 29.84 -21.81
C GLU A 460 44.81 30.37 -22.67
N ASN A 461 44.53 29.70 -23.80
CA ASN A 461 43.46 30.08 -24.73
C ASN A 461 42.09 29.51 -24.31
N GLU A 462 41.82 29.39 -23.01
CA GLU A 462 40.54 28.90 -22.46
C GLU A 462 40.04 27.56 -23.03
N TYR A 463 40.96 26.66 -23.38
CA TYR A 463 40.66 25.30 -23.84
C TYR A 463 39.80 25.22 -25.12
N GLN A 464 40.01 26.17 -26.02
CA GLN A 464 39.32 26.27 -27.31
C GLN A 464 40.31 26.47 -28.45
N CYS A 465 39.84 26.18 -29.66
CA CYS A 465 40.55 26.46 -30.90
C CYS A 465 40.85 27.97 -31.03
N PRO A 466 42.06 28.38 -31.44
CA PRO A 466 42.44 29.79 -31.53
C PRO A 466 41.83 30.51 -32.74
N GLU A 467 41.62 29.82 -33.87
CA GLU A 467 41.07 30.45 -35.09
C GLU A 467 39.55 30.55 -35.02
N TYR A 468 38.91 29.46 -34.59
CA TYR A 468 37.45 29.34 -34.60
C TYR A 468 36.84 29.45 -33.20
N GLY A 469 37.61 29.50 -32.13
CA GLY A 469 37.09 29.60 -30.76
C GLY A 469 36.02 28.53 -30.49
N ARG A 470 34.89 29.00 -29.98
CA ARG A 470 33.67 28.22 -29.73
C ARG A 470 33.01 27.63 -30.99
N HIS A 471 33.41 28.05 -32.20
CA HIS A 471 32.89 27.54 -33.50
C HIS A 471 33.54 26.27 -34.01
N CYS A 472 34.69 25.89 -33.45
CA CYS A 472 35.35 24.69 -33.91
C CYS A 472 34.51 23.48 -33.51
N LYS A 473 33.88 22.82 -34.48
CA LYS A 473 33.06 21.61 -34.25
C LYS A 473 33.84 20.50 -33.54
N GLN A 474 35.16 20.51 -33.70
CA GLN A 474 36.08 19.51 -33.16
C GLN A 474 36.93 20.07 -32.02
N GLY A 475 37.45 21.30 -32.12
CA GLY A 475 38.48 21.87 -31.25
C GLY A 475 37.97 22.62 -30.01
N ARG A 476 37.22 21.96 -29.11
CA ARG A 476 36.90 22.53 -27.78
C ARG A 476 36.85 21.47 -26.70
N HIS A 477 37.41 21.75 -25.53
CA HIS A 477 37.28 20.87 -24.36
C HIS A 477 37.68 21.61 -23.08
N TYR A 478 36.72 22.30 -22.47
CA TYR A 478 36.97 23.04 -21.24
C TYR A 478 37.19 22.09 -20.06
N TYR A 479 38.32 22.26 -19.37
CA TYR A 479 38.60 21.63 -18.09
C TYR A 479 39.74 22.37 -17.37
N ASN A 480 39.40 23.12 -16.33
CA ASN A 480 40.34 23.89 -15.54
C ASN A 480 41.01 23.03 -14.46
N CYS A 481 42.19 22.48 -14.77
CA CYS A 481 43.00 21.71 -13.82
C CYS A 481 43.49 22.56 -12.63
N LYS A 482 43.62 23.88 -12.79
CA LYS A 482 44.15 24.78 -11.76
C LYS A 482 43.09 25.15 -10.71
N ASN A 483 41.83 25.24 -11.12
CA ASN A 483 40.69 25.45 -10.24
C ASN A 483 39.59 24.42 -10.52
N LEU A 484 39.56 23.35 -9.74
CA LEU A 484 38.58 22.27 -9.90
C LEU A 484 37.15 22.73 -9.54
N PHE A 485 37.01 23.76 -8.70
CA PHE A 485 35.72 24.33 -8.29
C PHE A 485 35.15 25.32 -9.31
N ASP A 486 35.80 25.51 -10.46
CA ASP A 486 35.27 26.34 -11.52
C ASP A 486 33.89 25.81 -11.96
N PRO A 487 32.81 26.60 -11.91
CA PRO A 487 31.48 26.16 -12.30
C PRO A 487 31.40 25.75 -13.79
N HIS A 488 32.32 26.20 -14.64
CA HIS A 488 32.39 25.79 -16.05
C HIS A 488 32.95 24.36 -16.23
N ASN A 489 33.63 23.81 -15.22
CA ASN A 489 34.00 22.39 -15.22
C ASN A 489 32.75 21.49 -15.08
N ALA A 490 31.72 21.99 -14.40
CA ALA A 490 30.50 21.24 -14.16
C ALA A 490 29.82 20.81 -15.47
N SER A 491 29.24 19.62 -15.43
CA SER A 491 28.26 19.24 -16.44
C SER A 491 27.08 20.23 -16.46
N PHE A 492 26.61 20.59 -17.65
CA PHE A 492 25.34 21.33 -17.83
C PHE A 492 24.17 20.68 -17.07
N TYR A 493 24.19 19.35 -16.92
CA TYR A 493 23.15 18.61 -16.22
C TYR A 493 23.22 18.77 -14.69
N LEU A 494 24.31 19.27 -14.11
CA LEU A 494 24.50 19.35 -12.66
C LEU A 494 23.35 20.08 -11.95
N ALA A 495 23.00 21.28 -12.41
CA ALA A 495 21.93 22.08 -11.81
C ALA A 495 20.56 21.37 -11.85
N TRP A 496 20.29 20.63 -12.94
CA TRP A 496 19.06 19.86 -13.12
C TRP A 496 19.04 18.62 -12.22
N ILE A 497 20.16 17.93 -12.10
CA ILE A 497 20.31 16.75 -11.23
C ILE A 497 20.11 17.14 -9.77
N ILE A 498 20.74 18.23 -9.33
CA ILE A 498 20.57 18.74 -7.95
C ILE A 498 19.11 19.15 -7.72
N ALA A 499 18.49 19.87 -8.65
CA ALA A 499 17.09 20.27 -8.51
C ALA A 499 16.14 19.07 -8.47
N GLY A 500 16.38 18.04 -9.29
CA GLY A 500 15.62 16.78 -9.25
C GLY A 500 15.81 16.03 -7.93
N ALA A 501 17.06 15.90 -7.46
CA ALA A 501 17.39 15.25 -6.20
C ALA A 501 16.75 15.96 -5.00
N PHE A 502 16.82 17.29 -4.99
CA PHE A 502 16.19 18.13 -3.97
C PHE A 502 14.66 18.05 -3.99
N ALA A 503 14.05 18.03 -5.18
CA ALA A 503 12.62 17.81 -5.33
C ALA A 503 12.19 16.45 -4.76
N GLY A 504 12.93 15.38 -5.06
CA GLY A 504 12.68 14.05 -4.54
C GLY A 504 12.78 13.99 -3.01
N LEU A 505 13.80 14.64 -2.43
CA LEU A 505 13.98 14.71 -0.99
C LEU A 505 12.82 15.44 -0.30
N ILE A 506 12.43 16.63 -0.77
CA ILE A 506 11.33 17.39 -0.15
C ILE A 506 10.00 16.65 -0.32
N ALA A 507 9.75 16.08 -1.50
CA ALA A 507 8.53 15.32 -1.75
C ALA A 507 8.41 14.12 -0.80
N TRP A 508 9.52 13.41 -0.55
CA TRP A 508 9.55 12.32 0.41
C TRP A 508 9.35 12.80 1.85
N ILE A 509 10.02 13.89 2.28
CA ILE A 509 9.83 14.46 3.63
C ILE A 509 8.36 14.82 3.87
N ASN A 510 7.72 15.51 2.90
CA ASN A 510 6.33 15.91 3.04
C ASN A 510 5.39 14.70 3.06
N PHE A 511 5.66 13.69 2.22
CA PHE A 511 4.91 12.44 2.22
C PHE A 511 5.01 11.74 3.58
N THR A 512 6.22 11.46 4.07
CA THR A 512 6.44 10.76 5.36
C THR A 512 5.88 11.53 6.55
N ALA A 513 5.95 12.86 6.55
CA ALA A 513 5.41 13.68 7.63
C ALA A 513 3.87 13.65 7.70
N ASN A 514 3.19 13.47 6.57
CA ASN A 514 1.74 13.59 6.47
C ASN A 514 1.02 12.28 6.12
N VAL A 515 1.73 11.17 5.95
CA VAL A 515 1.12 9.88 5.60
C VAL A 515 0.10 9.39 6.64
N HIS A 516 0.18 9.87 7.88
CA HIS A 516 -0.75 9.54 8.97
C HIS A 516 -1.98 10.46 9.03
N ASN A 517 -2.10 11.45 8.13
CA ASN A 517 -3.15 12.46 8.19
C ASN A 517 -4.44 11.99 7.50
N ASN A 518 -5.60 12.45 8.00
CA ASN A 518 -6.97 11.99 7.67
C ASN A 518 -7.45 12.17 6.20
N GLU A 519 -6.58 12.44 5.22
CA GLU A 519 -6.95 12.54 3.80
C GLU A 519 -7.60 11.24 3.25
N ASN A 520 -7.33 10.11 3.91
CA ASN A 520 -7.98 8.82 3.66
C ASN A 520 -9.52 8.95 3.63
N LEU A 521 -10.11 9.80 4.48
CA LEU A 521 -11.57 9.87 4.62
C LEU A 521 -12.30 10.43 3.38
N LEU A 522 -11.67 11.36 2.64
CA LEU A 522 -12.27 11.98 1.45
C LEU A 522 -12.09 11.08 0.22
N LEU A 523 -10.93 10.42 0.14
CA LEU A 523 -10.58 9.50 -0.94
C LEU A 523 -11.43 8.23 -0.89
N VAL A 524 -11.59 7.67 0.31
CA VAL A 524 -12.47 6.54 0.61
C VAL A 524 -13.92 6.84 0.23
N LYS A 525 -14.44 8.04 0.58
CA LYS A 525 -15.77 8.49 0.16
C LYS A 525 -15.95 8.55 -1.36
N LEU A 526 -14.94 9.03 -2.10
CA LEU A 526 -14.99 9.08 -3.56
C LEU A 526 -14.98 7.68 -4.19
N ILE A 527 -14.19 6.75 -3.64
CA ILE A 527 -14.17 5.34 -4.08
C ILE A 527 -15.56 4.73 -3.88
N TYR A 528 -16.19 4.94 -2.73
CA TYR A 528 -17.54 4.42 -2.46
C TYR A 528 -18.58 4.91 -3.46
N ILE A 529 -18.54 6.21 -3.81
CA ILE A 529 -19.44 6.79 -4.83
C ILE A 529 -19.22 6.16 -6.20
N ILE A 530 -17.96 5.91 -6.60
CA ILE A 530 -17.62 5.36 -7.91
C ILE A 530 -18.04 3.89 -8.04
N PHE A 531 -17.85 3.10 -6.98
CA PHE A 531 -18.20 1.68 -6.97
C PHE A 531 -19.64 1.40 -6.50
N GLY A 532 -20.39 2.44 -6.11
CA GLY A 532 -21.78 2.31 -5.68
C GLY A 532 -21.97 1.52 -4.38
N VAL A 533 -21.02 1.64 -3.45
CA VAL A 533 -21.01 0.87 -2.19
C VAL A 533 -21.51 1.76 -1.05
N ASP A 534 -22.52 1.31 -0.30
CA ASP A 534 -23.07 2.05 0.83
C ASP A 534 -22.10 2.06 2.02
N PRO A 535 -21.76 3.23 2.61
CA PRO A 535 -20.68 3.41 3.60
C PRO A 535 -20.82 2.66 4.95
N GLY A 536 -21.85 1.84 5.12
CA GLY A 536 -22.04 0.96 6.28
C GLY A 536 -22.31 -0.50 5.92
N SER A 537 -22.10 -0.90 4.67
CA SER A 537 -22.29 -2.28 4.21
C SER A 537 -21.06 -3.16 4.53
N PRO A 538 -21.21 -4.47 4.74
CA PRO A 538 -20.09 -5.41 4.96
C PRO A 538 -19.07 -5.40 3.81
N GLN A 539 -19.54 -5.12 2.59
CA GLN A 539 -18.72 -4.97 1.39
C GLN A 539 -17.77 -3.77 1.47
N THR A 540 -18.16 -2.73 2.20
CA THR A 540 -17.34 -1.53 2.42
C THR A 540 -16.20 -1.84 3.36
N THR A 541 -16.50 -2.54 4.45
CA THR A 541 -15.52 -2.97 5.46
C THR A 541 -14.49 -3.88 4.80
N MET A 542 -14.94 -4.88 4.02
CA MET A 542 -14.05 -5.71 3.21
C MET A 542 -13.18 -4.90 2.24
N LEU A 543 -13.75 -3.91 1.53
CA LEU A 543 -12.99 -3.12 0.57
C LEU A 543 -11.93 -2.23 1.23
N VAL A 544 -12.21 -1.68 2.42
CA VAL A 544 -11.23 -0.92 3.21
C VAL A 544 -10.15 -1.82 3.81
N GLU A 545 -10.52 -3.00 4.32
CA GLU A 545 -9.57 -3.96 4.85
C GLU A 545 -8.67 -4.55 3.75
N GLU A 546 -9.24 -4.86 2.58
CA GLU A 546 -8.56 -5.51 1.47
C GLU A 546 -7.66 -4.54 0.66
N TYR A 547 -8.06 -3.26 0.54
CA TYR A 547 -7.37 -2.30 -0.33
C TYR A 547 -6.88 -1.03 0.39
N GLY A 548 -7.40 -0.71 1.58
CA GLY A 548 -7.21 0.57 2.23
C GLY A 548 -5.77 0.89 2.62
N SER A 549 -5.00 -0.12 3.05
CA SER A 549 -3.61 0.05 3.50
C SER A 549 -2.64 0.40 2.36
N HIS A 550 -2.93 0.03 1.11
CA HIS A 550 -2.05 0.23 -0.04
C HIS A 550 -2.54 1.32 -1.01
N LEU A 551 -3.83 1.36 -1.33
CA LEU A 551 -4.35 2.22 -2.40
C LEU A 551 -4.65 3.65 -1.95
N LEU A 552 -4.90 3.87 -0.65
CA LEU A 552 -5.25 5.20 -0.16
C LEU A 552 -4.06 6.18 -0.12
N PHE A 553 -2.83 5.67 -0.01
CA PHE A 553 -1.62 6.50 0.01
C PHE A 553 -1.10 6.90 -1.39
N LEU A 554 -1.49 6.17 -2.43
CA LEU A 554 -1.00 6.37 -3.80
C LEU A 554 -1.30 7.79 -4.36
N PRO A 555 -2.52 8.34 -4.18
CA PRO A 555 -2.83 9.66 -4.70
C PRO A 555 -2.06 10.77 -3.99
N PHE A 556 -1.85 10.64 -2.68
CA PHE A 556 -1.02 11.56 -1.89
C PHE A 556 0.45 11.49 -2.29
N TYR A 557 0.97 10.30 -2.59
CA TYR A 557 2.28 10.10 -3.21
C TYR A 557 2.41 10.88 -4.52
N GLY A 558 1.41 10.73 -5.41
CA GLY A 558 1.33 11.42 -6.69
C GLY A 558 1.31 12.94 -6.55
N LEU A 559 0.54 13.47 -5.60
CA LEU A 559 0.47 14.90 -5.30
C LEU A 559 1.85 15.48 -4.95
N ASN A 560 2.58 14.82 -4.05
CA ASN A 560 3.88 15.26 -3.56
C ASN A 560 4.92 15.31 -4.68
N ILE A 561 5.07 14.20 -5.43
CA ILE A 561 6.01 14.18 -6.57
C ILE A 561 5.63 15.22 -7.62
N GLY A 562 4.36 15.24 -8.02
CA GLY A 562 3.84 16.15 -9.05
C GLY A 562 4.08 17.61 -8.71
N PHE A 563 3.81 18.01 -7.47
CA PHE A 563 4.00 19.38 -6.99
C PHE A 563 5.48 19.77 -6.93
N PHE A 564 6.31 19.05 -6.17
CA PHE A 564 7.70 19.47 -5.90
C PHE A 564 8.62 19.33 -7.11
N LEU A 565 8.40 18.32 -7.95
CA LEU A 565 9.15 18.17 -9.20
C LEU A 565 8.80 19.29 -10.18
N THR A 566 7.50 19.56 -10.38
CA THR A 566 7.05 20.64 -11.28
C THR A 566 7.52 22.00 -10.78
N PHE A 567 7.52 22.23 -9.46
CA PHE A 567 8.06 23.43 -8.82
C PHE A 567 9.55 23.64 -9.14
N SER A 568 10.37 22.63 -8.85
CA SER A 568 11.82 22.71 -9.03
C SER A 568 12.21 22.91 -10.50
N LEU A 569 11.56 22.20 -11.43
CA LEU A 569 11.78 22.36 -12.86
C LEU A 569 11.25 23.70 -13.39
N SER A 570 10.14 24.19 -12.85
CA SER A 570 9.61 25.51 -13.20
C SER A 570 10.53 26.64 -12.74
N ILE A 571 11.22 26.50 -11.61
CA ILE A 571 12.24 27.48 -11.18
C ILE A 571 13.38 27.57 -12.20
N LEU A 572 13.88 26.42 -12.67
CA LEU A 572 14.96 26.35 -13.65
C LEU A 572 14.56 26.85 -15.04
N THR A 573 13.32 26.60 -15.47
CA THR A 573 12.85 26.94 -16.83
C THR A 573 12.27 28.34 -16.97
N SER A 574 11.90 29.01 -15.88
CA SER A 574 11.18 30.30 -15.90
C SER A 574 12.10 31.53 -15.93
N HIS A 575 13.28 31.45 -16.55
CA HIS A 575 14.25 32.54 -16.56
C HIS A 575 13.80 33.74 -17.42
N GLY A 576 14.14 34.96 -16.99
CA GLY A 576 13.95 36.19 -17.76
C GLY A 576 12.58 36.90 -17.66
N ARG A 577 11.72 36.54 -16.70
CA ARG A 577 10.45 37.24 -16.42
C ARG A 577 10.53 38.08 -15.14
N TRP A 578 9.69 39.10 -15.02
CA TRP A 578 9.57 39.92 -13.81
C TRP A 578 9.23 39.04 -12.59
N LEU A 579 9.86 39.32 -11.45
CA LEU A 579 9.95 38.39 -10.32
C LEU A 579 8.57 37.90 -9.83
N TRP A 580 7.59 38.80 -9.74
CA TRP A 580 6.23 38.42 -9.33
C TRP A 580 5.52 37.52 -10.36
N LYS A 581 5.57 37.87 -11.65
CA LYS A 581 4.97 37.06 -12.73
C LYS A 581 5.64 35.69 -12.82
N ARG A 582 6.95 35.61 -12.56
CA ARG A 582 7.71 34.36 -12.49
C ARG A 582 7.21 33.49 -11.33
N THR A 583 7.17 34.03 -10.12
CA THR A 583 6.75 33.27 -8.93
C THR A 583 5.32 32.77 -9.07
N LEU A 584 4.39 33.61 -9.54
CA LEU A 584 3.00 33.20 -9.79
C LEU A 584 2.91 32.04 -10.78
N GLN A 585 3.63 32.12 -11.89
CA GLN A 585 3.62 31.08 -12.90
C GLN A 585 4.21 29.76 -12.39
N VAL A 586 5.28 29.82 -11.58
CA VAL A 586 5.87 28.65 -10.92
C VAL A 586 4.85 28.02 -9.99
N ILE A 587 4.18 28.79 -9.14
CA ILE A 587 3.16 28.29 -8.21
C ILE A 587 2.00 27.65 -8.97
N VAL A 588 1.43 28.34 -9.96
CA VAL A 588 0.31 27.83 -10.76
C VAL A 588 0.67 26.52 -11.47
N ARG A 589 1.84 26.44 -12.11
CA ARG A 589 2.31 25.20 -12.74
C ARG A 589 2.47 24.08 -11.72
N SER A 590 2.98 24.37 -10.53
CA SER A 590 3.19 23.38 -9.47
C SER A 590 1.86 22.86 -8.91
N LEU A 591 0.87 23.74 -8.73
CA LEU A 591 -0.49 23.35 -8.33
C LEU A 591 -1.16 22.47 -9.39
N ILE A 592 -1.04 22.83 -10.68
CA ILE A 592 -1.53 22.02 -11.80
C ILE A 592 -0.82 20.65 -11.80
N GLY A 593 0.52 20.65 -11.69
CA GLY A 593 1.32 19.43 -11.62
C GLY A 593 0.86 18.53 -10.46
N GLY A 594 0.75 19.06 -9.25
CA GLY A 594 0.31 18.32 -8.07
C GLY A 594 -1.12 17.78 -8.20
N PHE A 595 -2.08 18.61 -8.60
CA PHE A 595 -3.49 18.23 -8.71
C PHE A 595 -3.73 17.15 -9.77
N PHE A 596 -3.15 17.29 -10.96
CA PHE A 596 -3.32 16.30 -12.02
C PHE A 596 -2.48 15.04 -11.79
N SER A 597 -1.34 15.12 -11.08
CA SER A 597 -0.63 13.93 -10.61
C SER A 597 -1.43 13.19 -9.54
N TYR A 598 -2.07 13.87 -8.59
CA TYR A 598 -3.01 13.26 -7.65
C TYR A 598 -4.12 12.50 -8.39
N LEU A 599 -4.75 13.14 -9.38
CA LEU A 599 -5.81 12.51 -10.18
C LEU A 599 -5.28 11.30 -10.98
N SER A 600 -4.07 11.38 -11.52
CA SER A 600 -3.43 10.28 -12.26
C SER A 600 -3.25 9.05 -11.37
N PHE A 601 -2.78 9.24 -10.14
CA PHE A 601 -2.60 8.17 -9.17
C PHE A 601 -3.93 7.66 -8.60
N PHE A 602 -4.93 8.54 -8.45
CA PHE A 602 -6.30 8.15 -8.10
C PHE A 602 -6.94 7.25 -9.17
N ILE A 603 -6.75 7.57 -10.46
CA ILE A 603 -7.18 6.70 -11.57
C ILE A 603 -6.46 5.35 -11.49
N GLY A 604 -5.16 5.35 -11.19
CA GLY A 604 -4.41 4.12 -10.94
C GLY A 604 -5.05 3.25 -9.85
N CYS A 605 -5.53 3.87 -8.77
CA CYS A 605 -6.19 3.15 -7.69
C CYS A 605 -7.50 2.50 -8.15
N ILE A 606 -8.34 3.24 -8.88
CA ILE A 606 -9.59 2.72 -9.44
C ILE A 606 -9.34 1.52 -10.36
N ILE A 607 -8.29 1.60 -11.20
CA ILE A 607 -7.92 0.50 -12.11
C ILE A 607 -7.49 -0.74 -11.31
N SER A 608 -6.66 -0.58 -10.27
CA SER A 608 -6.23 -1.69 -9.43
C SER A 608 -7.40 -2.39 -8.72
N ILE A 609 -8.34 -1.61 -8.19
CA ILE A 609 -9.57 -2.13 -7.54
C ILE A 609 -10.45 -2.84 -8.58
N ALA A 610 -10.70 -2.21 -9.73
CA ALA A 610 -11.55 -2.77 -10.78
C ALA A 610 -10.99 -4.09 -11.37
N LEU A 611 -9.67 -4.25 -11.39
CA LEU A 611 -8.99 -5.46 -11.86
C LEU A 611 -8.70 -6.49 -10.75
N ASN A 612 -9.15 -6.23 -9.51
CA ASN A 612 -8.98 -7.10 -8.35
C ASN A 612 -7.50 -7.47 -8.07
N PHE A 613 -6.58 -6.52 -8.21
CA PHE A 613 -5.19 -6.71 -7.81
C PHE A 613 -5.01 -6.42 -6.33
N LYS A 614 -4.80 -7.48 -5.54
CA LYS A 614 -4.64 -7.42 -4.08
C LYS A 614 -3.23 -7.06 -3.62
N ASP A 615 -2.23 -7.21 -4.50
CA ASP A 615 -0.83 -6.89 -4.24
C ASP A 615 -0.31 -5.78 -5.18
N ASN A 616 0.76 -5.10 -4.77
CA ASN A 616 1.50 -4.15 -5.59
C ASN A 616 2.04 -4.84 -6.85
N SER A 617 1.52 -4.47 -8.02
CA SER A 617 1.89 -5.10 -9.29
C SER A 617 2.49 -4.09 -10.25
N PHE A 618 3.73 -4.34 -10.67
CA PHE A 618 4.45 -3.49 -11.63
C PHE A 618 3.67 -3.34 -12.96
N LEU A 619 2.84 -4.33 -13.31
CA LEU A 619 2.02 -4.34 -14.52
C LEU A 619 0.93 -3.25 -14.54
N ILE A 620 0.48 -2.78 -13.38
CA ILE A 620 -0.54 -1.74 -13.26
C ILE A 620 0.07 -0.43 -12.77
N ASP A 621 1.05 -0.51 -11.87
CA ASP A 621 1.62 0.66 -11.22
C ASP A 621 2.35 1.60 -12.18
N TRP A 622 2.76 1.17 -13.38
CA TRP A 622 3.35 2.08 -14.39
C TRP A 622 2.36 3.08 -15.01
N ILE A 623 1.06 2.76 -15.02
CA ILE A 623 0.02 3.59 -15.63
C ILE A 623 -0.10 4.96 -14.94
N PRO A 624 -0.34 5.04 -13.60
CA PRO A 624 -0.45 6.33 -12.92
C PRO A 624 0.84 7.16 -13.00
N TRP A 625 2.00 6.50 -13.01
CA TRP A 625 3.30 7.16 -13.17
C TRP A 625 3.51 7.74 -14.57
N MET A 626 3.02 7.07 -15.61
CA MET A 626 3.04 7.57 -16.98
C MET A 626 2.13 8.78 -17.15
N LEU A 627 0.91 8.70 -16.64
CA LEU A 627 -0.05 9.81 -16.68
C LEU A 627 0.50 11.03 -15.94
N SER A 628 1.04 10.84 -14.74
CA SER A 628 1.71 11.88 -13.97
C SER A 628 2.90 12.48 -14.72
N GLY A 629 3.76 11.64 -15.31
CA GLY A 629 4.89 12.12 -16.12
C GLY A 629 4.47 12.97 -17.32
N LEU A 630 3.36 12.63 -17.98
CA LEU A 630 2.79 13.41 -19.09
C LEU A 630 2.29 14.77 -18.62
N VAL A 631 1.61 14.81 -17.47
CA VAL A 631 1.11 16.03 -16.83
C VAL A 631 2.28 16.95 -16.47
N ILE A 632 3.30 16.43 -15.77
CA ILE A 632 4.47 17.21 -15.34
C ILE A 632 5.22 17.75 -16.57
N ALA A 633 5.43 16.91 -17.59
CA ALA A 633 6.10 17.34 -18.83
C ALA A 633 5.33 18.44 -19.54
N SER A 634 4.00 18.34 -19.59
CA SER A 634 3.12 19.33 -20.21
C SER A 634 3.10 20.63 -19.42
N ALA A 635 3.02 20.57 -18.09
CA ALA A 635 3.01 21.74 -17.21
C ALA A 635 4.34 22.51 -17.28
N VAL A 636 5.47 21.81 -17.32
CA VAL A 636 6.80 22.42 -17.47
C VAL A 636 7.00 22.99 -18.87
N ALA A 637 6.55 22.28 -19.91
CA ALA A 637 6.67 22.73 -21.30
C ALA A 637 5.78 23.96 -21.59
N TYR A 638 4.61 24.08 -20.94
CA TYR A 638 3.64 25.12 -21.20
C TYR A 638 4.23 26.53 -21.06
N GLY A 639 4.37 27.26 -22.17
CA GLY A 639 4.94 28.62 -22.17
C GLY A 639 6.46 28.68 -22.03
N THR A 640 7.17 27.59 -22.34
CA THR A 640 8.63 27.51 -22.50
C THR A 640 8.99 27.02 -23.91
N ASP A 641 10.26 27.13 -24.32
CA ASP A 641 10.72 26.64 -25.64
C ASP A 641 11.05 25.12 -25.63
N ILE A 642 10.64 24.38 -24.60
CA ILE A 642 10.92 22.94 -24.45
C ILE A 642 10.05 22.11 -25.40
N LYS A 643 10.67 21.12 -26.07
CA LYS A 643 9.96 20.20 -26.97
C LYS A 643 9.30 19.05 -26.21
N LEU A 644 7.97 19.12 -26.07
CA LEU A 644 7.15 18.12 -25.36
C LEU A 644 7.44 16.66 -25.76
N LYS A 645 7.50 16.36 -27.08
CA LYS A 645 7.73 14.98 -27.58
C LYS A 645 9.01 14.34 -27.02
N LYS A 646 10.07 15.13 -26.83
CA LYS A 646 11.34 14.59 -26.31
C LYS A 646 11.34 14.51 -24.79
N ALA A 647 10.67 15.45 -24.11
CA ALA A 647 10.49 15.39 -22.66
C ALA A 647 9.69 14.14 -22.24
N LEU A 648 8.67 13.77 -23.04
CA LEU A 648 7.87 12.55 -22.82
C LEU A 648 8.69 11.26 -22.93
N ILE A 649 9.60 11.15 -23.90
CA ILE A 649 10.46 9.96 -24.04
C ILE A 649 11.33 9.79 -22.78
N GLY A 650 11.87 10.88 -22.26
CA GLY A 650 12.65 10.83 -21.04
C GLY A 650 11.82 10.59 -19.77
N ALA A 651 10.56 11.04 -19.74
CA ALA A 651 9.62 10.68 -18.68
C ALA A 651 9.41 9.15 -18.62
N VAL A 652 9.23 8.49 -19.76
CA VAL A 652 9.11 7.01 -19.83
C VAL A 652 10.35 6.31 -19.29
N ILE A 653 11.55 6.76 -19.65
CA ILE A 653 12.81 6.18 -19.15
C ILE A 653 12.90 6.36 -17.62
N SER A 654 12.48 7.52 -17.11
CA SER A 654 12.53 7.82 -15.67
C SER A 654 11.57 6.95 -14.87
N ILE A 655 10.42 6.57 -15.44
CA ILE A 655 9.47 5.64 -14.83
C ILE A 655 10.08 4.26 -14.68
N ILE A 656 10.76 3.75 -15.72
CA ILE A 656 11.41 2.43 -15.67
C ILE A 656 12.44 2.37 -14.54
N PHE A 657 13.28 3.39 -14.39
CA PHE A 657 14.28 3.43 -13.31
C PHE A 657 13.66 3.72 -11.94
N GLY A 658 12.67 4.59 -11.86
CA GLY A 658 11.96 4.93 -10.62
C GLY A 658 11.20 3.74 -10.04
N LEU A 659 10.26 3.18 -10.79
CA LEU A 659 9.51 1.99 -10.40
C LEU A 659 10.41 0.77 -10.28
N GLY A 660 11.34 0.58 -11.23
CA GLY A 660 12.31 -0.52 -11.17
C GLY A 660 13.10 -0.50 -9.87
N SER A 661 13.55 0.67 -9.40
CA SER A 661 14.23 0.77 -8.11
C SER A 661 13.31 0.40 -6.95
N MET A 662 12.08 0.92 -6.91
CA MET A 662 11.13 0.66 -5.82
C MET A 662 10.82 -0.84 -5.66
N TYR A 663 10.62 -1.54 -6.78
CA TYR A 663 10.39 -2.99 -6.78
C TYR A 663 11.65 -3.79 -6.47
N LEU A 664 12.82 -3.41 -7.00
CA LEU A 664 14.08 -4.06 -6.65
C LEU A 664 14.30 -4.04 -5.13
N TRP A 665 14.04 -2.91 -4.48
CA TRP A 665 14.15 -2.79 -3.02
C TRP A 665 13.09 -3.62 -2.28
N SER A 666 11.86 -3.69 -2.80
CA SER A 666 10.81 -4.51 -2.21
C SER A 666 11.12 -6.02 -2.26
N PHE A 667 11.75 -6.49 -3.34
CA PHE A 667 12.09 -7.91 -3.54
C PHE A 667 13.45 -8.31 -2.93
N SER A 668 14.42 -7.40 -2.87
CA SER A 668 15.80 -7.74 -2.44
C SER A 668 15.99 -7.81 -0.93
N PHE A 669 15.06 -7.30 -0.10
CA PHE A 669 15.28 -7.20 1.34
C PHE A 669 14.28 -8.01 2.19
N ASN A 670 14.87 -8.81 3.09
CA ASN A 670 14.23 -9.60 4.15
C ASN A 670 13.23 -8.76 4.97
N ALA A 671 12.27 -9.41 5.63
CA ALA A 671 11.16 -8.78 6.38
C ALA A 671 11.56 -7.92 7.62
N GLN A 672 12.85 -7.57 7.74
CA GLN A 672 13.46 -6.87 8.88
C GLN A 672 14.25 -5.61 8.49
N VAL A 673 14.40 -5.29 7.19
CA VAL A 673 15.10 -4.08 6.76
C VAL A 673 14.10 -2.94 6.60
N ASP A 674 14.33 -1.81 7.25
CA ASP A 674 13.50 -0.62 7.04
C ASP A 674 13.60 -0.17 5.57
N THR A 675 12.46 0.16 4.95
CA THR A 675 12.36 0.53 3.55
C THR A 675 12.08 2.01 3.32
N HIS A 676 11.90 2.80 4.37
CA HIS A 676 11.63 4.23 4.24
C HIS A 676 12.76 4.97 3.50
N GLU A 677 14.02 4.61 3.75
CA GLU A 677 15.18 5.18 3.08
C GLU A 677 15.30 4.74 1.61
N PHE A 678 14.87 3.51 1.30
CA PHE A 678 14.83 3.05 -0.08
C PHE A 678 13.74 3.76 -0.89
N LEU A 679 12.60 4.04 -0.26
CA LEU A 679 11.56 4.87 -0.86
C LEU A 679 12.10 6.26 -1.21
N LEU A 680 12.86 6.89 -0.30
CA LEU A 680 13.56 8.16 -0.57
C LEU A 680 14.46 8.06 -1.82
N LEU A 681 15.28 7.01 -1.91
CA LEU A 681 16.15 6.82 -3.07
C LEU A 681 15.34 6.66 -4.37
N SER A 682 14.20 5.97 -4.34
CA SER A 682 13.29 5.85 -5.49
C SER A 682 12.70 7.20 -5.90
N TYR A 683 12.27 8.03 -4.93
CA TYR A 683 11.83 9.42 -5.18
C TYR A 683 12.93 10.22 -5.90
N MET A 684 14.16 10.16 -5.39
CA MET A 684 15.30 10.88 -5.95
C MET A 684 15.64 10.39 -7.37
N ILE A 685 15.72 9.08 -7.59
CA ILE A 685 16.04 8.48 -8.90
C ILE A 685 15.02 8.91 -9.94
N TYR A 686 13.72 8.83 -9.63
CA TYR A 686 12.66 9.26 -10.54
C TYR A 686 12.79 10.75 -10.90
N CYS A 687 12.92 11.62 -9.88
CA CYS A 687 13.00 13.06 -10.08
C CYS A 687 14.27 13.48 -10.83
N ILE A 688 15.42 12.85 -10.55
CA ILE A 688 16.68 13.09 -11.27
C ILE A 688 16.55 12.67 -12.73
N GLY A 689 16.04 11.47 -13.00
CA GLY A 689 15.82 10.98 -14.36
C GLY A 689 14.94 11.93 -15.17
N PHE A 690 13.86 12.41 -14.56
CA PHE A 690 12.94 13.33 -15.19
C PHE A 690 13.60 14.70 -15.44
N ALA A 691 14.38 15.21 -14.48
CA ALA A 691 15.10 16.47 -14.63
C ALA A 691 16.14 16.42 -15.76
N ILE A 692 16.92 15.34 -15.86
CA ILE A 692 17.87 15.12 -16.97
C ILE A 692 17.13 15.09 -18.31
N SER A 693 15.96 14.46 -18.34
CA SER A 693 15.11 14.35 -19.53
C SER A 693 14.65 15.73 -20.03
N VAL A 694 14.21 16.60 -19.13
CA VAL A 694 13.85 17.97 -19.45
C VAL A 694 15.08 18.78 -19.87
N ALA A 695 16.21 18.63 -19.17
CA ALA A 695 17.47 19.30 -19.47
C ALA A 695 17.98 18.99 -20.89
N ALA A 696 17.90 17.72 -21.32
CA ALA A 696 18.30 17.28 -22.67
C ALA A 696 17.49 17.94 -23.80
N THR A 697 16.32 18.50 -23.47
CA THR A 697 15.39 19.12 -24.42
C THR A 697 15.34 20.64 -24.32
N SER A 698 15.94 21.20 -23.27
CA SER A 698 15.99 22.64 -23.03
C SER A 698 17.02 23.30 -23.95
N PRO A 699 16.75 24.52 -24.46
CA PRO A 699 17.74 25.27 -25.24
C PRO A 699 18.96 25.61 -24.37
N LYS A 700 20.16 25.55 -24.97
CA LYS A 700 21.44 25.71 -24.24
C LYS A 700 21.77 27.16 -23.84
N SER A 701 21.04 28.15 -24.36
CA SER A 701 21.29 29.57 -24.10
C SER A 701 20.01 30.37 -24.33
N GLU A 702 19.74 31.37 -23.49
CA GLU A 702 18.56 32.23 -23.59
C GLU A 702 18.89 33.72 -23.83
N ARG A 703 20.16 34.13 -23.71
CA ARG A 703 20.63 35.49 -23.96
C ARG A 703 21.45 35.59 -25.24
N TYR A 704 20.73 35.88 -26.31
CA TYR A 704 21.20 36.15 -27.66
C TYR A 704 21.61 37.62 -27.84
N PHE A 705 22.80 37.85 -28.42
CA PHE A 705 23.32 39.17 -28.76
C PHE A 705 23.82 39.20 -30.21
N LEU A 706 23.84 40.38 -30.84
CA LEU A 706 24.65 40.65 -32.03
C LEU A 706 25.68 41.69 -31.65
N ARG A 707 26.96 41.31 -31.61
CA ARG A 707 28.05 42.27 -31.54
C ARG A 707 28.22 42.92 -32.90
N VAL A 708 28.20 44.23 -32.93
CA VAL A 708 28.34 45.03 -34.16
C VAL A 708 29.71 45.69 -34.14
N GLU A 709 30.47 45.52 -35.23
CA GLU A 709 31.83 46.04 -35.40
C GLU A 709 31.94 46.76 -36.77
N GLY A 710 32.75 47.82 -36.87
CA GLY A 710 33.06 48.50 -38.13
C GLY A 710 32.76 50.02 -38.11
N PRO A 711 31.85 50.54 -38.96
CA PRO A 711 31.55 51.98 -39.05
C PRO A 711 30.83 52.58 -37.81
N ILE A 712 30.55 51.76 -36.80
CA ILE A 712 29.93 52.17 -35.52
C ILE A 712 30.81 51.69 -34.37
N LYS A 713 30.76 52.39 -33.23
CA LYS A 713 31.43 51.95 -31.99
C LYS A 713 30.96 50.54 -31.62
N ASP A 714 31.92 49.66 -31.36
CA ASP A 714 31.66 48.28 -30.99
C ASP A 714 30.66 48.18 -29.84
N MET A 715 29.57 47.45 -30.07
CA MET A 715 28.50 47.28 -29.09
C MET A 715 27.79 45.94 -29.24
N ASP A 716 27.22 45.46 -28.14
CA ASP A 716 26.43 44.22 -28.12
C ASP A 716 24.94 44.55 -28.11
N ILE A 717 24.27 44.28 -29.22
CA ILE A 717 22.83 44.47 -29.36
C ILE A 717 22.11 43.24 -28.81
N ALA A 718 21.30 43.45 -27.78
CA ALA A 718 20.56 42.42 -27.08
C ALA A 718 19.37 41.88 -27.91
N ILE A 719 19.65 41.06 -28.92
CA ILE A 719 18.61 40.52 -29.81
C ILE A 719 17.60 39.61 -29.10
N TYR A 720 17.95 39.07 -27.92
CA TYR A 720 17.02 38.27 -27.12
C TYR A 720 15.74 39.04 -26.72
N LYS A 721 15.77 40.38 -26.68
CA LYS A 721 14.59 41.20 -26.34
C LYS A 721 13.46 41.00 -27.36
N TRP A 722 13.78 41.03 -28.65
CA TRP A 722 12.83 40.78 -29.74
C TRP A 722 12.48 39.29 -29.87
N MET A 723 13.44 38.40 -29.60
CA MET A 723 13.21 36.95 -29.68
C MET A 723 12.31 36.40 -28.57
N LYS A 724 12.25 37.09 -27.42
CA LYS A 724 11.39 36.75 -26.28
C LYS A 724 10.03 37.47 -26.30
N ALA A 725 9.80 38.41 -27.22
CA ALA A 725 8.55 39.15 -27.31
C ALA A 725 7.43 38.24 -27.87
N PRO A 726 6.32 38.01 -27.13
CA PRO A 726 5.26 37.08 -27.54
C PRO A 726 4.38 37.61 -28.69
N GLU A 727 4.31 38.93 -28.86
CA GLU A 727 3.48 39.59 -29.91
C GLU A 727 4.22 39.76 -31.24
N GLN A 728 5.55 39.62 -31.26
CA GLN A 728 6.35 39.71 -32.48
C GLN A 728 6.61 38.32 -33.05
N SER A 729 6.82 38.21 -34.37
CA SER A 729 7.02 36.93 -35.08
C SER A 729 8.38 36.25 -34.81
N LYS A 730 8.94 36.45 -33.60
CA LYS A 730 10.29 36.05 -33.15
C LYS A 730 11.33 36.29 -34.26
N LYS A 731 11.26 37.47 -34.87
CA LYS A 731 12.10 37.91 -35.98
C LYS A 731 12.64 39.30 -35.69
N ILE A 732 13.76 39.61 -36.31
CA ILE A 732 14.41 40.92 -36.33
C ILE A 732 14.71 41.24 -37.79
N LEU A 733 14.19 42.36 -38.27
CA LEU A 733 14.55 42.91 -39.58
C LEU A 733 15.75 43.86 -39.45
N ILE A 734 16.72 43.70 -40.33
CA ILE A 734 17.94 44.51 -40.39
C ILE A 734 17.98 45.21 -41.76
N GLY A 735 18.13 46.53 -41.79
CA GLY A 735 18.15 47.31 -43.04
C GLY A 735 18.19 48.82 -42.79
N LYS A 736 18.05 49.63 -43.84
CA LYS A 736 18.04 51.11 -43.72
C LYS A 736 16.66 51.70 -43.39
N SER A 737 15.58 50.94 -43.60
CA SER A 737 14.20 51.41 -43.40
C SER A 737 13.89 51.66 -41.93
N VAL A 738 12.99 52.61 -41.67
CA VAL A 738 12.40 52.86 -40.34
C VAL A 738 11.56 51.66 -39.86
N ASN A 739 11.15 50.79 -40.79
CA ASN A 739 10.39 49.58 -40.49
C ASN A 739 11.26 48.41 -39.99
N CYS A 740 12.59 48.57 -39.99
CA CYS A 740 13.51 47.55 -39.47
C CYS A 740 13.65 47.66 -37.95
N ASP A 741 13.56 46.52 -37.25
CA ASP A 741 13.84 46.43 -35.81
C ASP A 741 15.27 46.89 -35.48
N LEU A 742 16.20 46.61 -36.40
CA LEU A 742 17.57 47.09 -36.37
C LEU A 742 17.85 47.99 -37.58
N GLN A 743 17.59 49.28 -37.40
CA GLN A 743 17.85 50.29 -38.42
C GLN A 743 19.36 50.62 -38.49
N MET A 744 19.96 50.40 -39.65
CA MET A 744 21.36 50.73 -39.94
C MET A 744 21.50 52.18 -40.42
N THR A 745 21.58 53.13 -39.48
CA THR A 745 21.75 54.56 -39.79
C THR A 745 23.21 55.01 -39.91
N TRP A 746 24.16 54.16 -39.51
CA TRP A 746 25.57 54.50 -39.42
C TRP A 746 26.38 54.18 -40.70
N ASP A 747 25.90 53.27 -41.55
CA ASP A 747 26.58 52.92 -42.81
C ASP A 747 25.89 53.55 -44.02
N ILE A 748 26.17 54.84 -44.22
CA ILE A 748 25.53 55.67 -45.25
C ILE A 748 26.06 55.31 -46.65
N THR A 749 27.34 54.95 -46.74
CA THR A 749 28.05 54.79 -48.01
C THR A 749 27.79 53.46 -48.72
N SER A 750 27.42 52.41 -48.00
CA SER A 750 27.20 51.10 -48.61
C SER A 750 25.79 50.96 -49.21
N PRO A 751 25.63 50.22 -50.32
CA PRO A 751 24.35 49.90 -50.91
C PRO A 751 23.64 48.83 -50.06
N ILE A 752 23.00 49.26 -48.98
CA ILE A 752 22.17 48.42 -48.10
C ILE A 752 20.71 48.70 -48.44
N ALA A 753 19.93 47.65 -48.69
CA ALA A 753 18.52 47.73 -49.00
C ALA A 753 17.68 48.25 -47.81
N PRO A 754 16.45 48.75 -48.06
CA PRO A 754 15.53 49.14 -47.01
C PRO A 754 15.30 48.03 -45.98
N GLU A 755 15.10 46.79 -46.43
CA GLU A 755 15.05 45.57 -45.63
C GLU A 755 16.06 44.57 -46.20
N GLN A 756 17.23 44.45 -45.58
CA GLN A 756 18.34 43.66 -46.13
C GLN A 756 18.31 42.21 -45.67
N ALA A 757 18.06 41.99 -44.37
CA ALA A 757 18.18 40.69 -43.73
C ALA A 757 17.11 40.47 -42.67
N GLU A 758 16.72 39.21 -42.49
CA GLU A 758 15.86 38.76 -41.41
C GLU A 758 16.66 37.80 -40.51
N VAL A 759 16.70 38.07 -39.21
CA VAL A 759 17.14 37.10 -38.20
C VAL A 759 15.91 36.55 -37.51
N LYS A 760 15.64 35.24 -37.64
CA LYS A 760 14.43 34.61 -37.12
C LYS A 760 14.75 33.41 -36.23
N MET A 761 14.03 33.26 -35.12
CA MET A 761 14.10 32.07 -34.29
C MET A 761 13.19 30.97 -34.83
N ILE A 762 13.79 29.83 -35.19
CA ILE A 762 13.08 28.64 -35.65
C ILE A 762 13.56 27.47 -34.80
N ASN A 763 12.64 26.79 -34.12
CA ASN A 763 12.94 25.58 -33.32
C ASN A 763 14.05 25.76 -32.26
N GLY A 764 14.12 26.94 -31.62
CA GLY A 764 15.12 27.26 -30.58
C GLY A 764 16.51 27.61 -31.12
N TYR A 765 16.64 27.82 -32.43
CA TYR A 765 17.88 28.28 -33.06
C TYR A 765 17.61 29.53 -33.89
N LEU A 766 18.60 30.44 -33.93
CA LEU A 766 18.53 31.63 -34.76
C LEU A 766 19.01 31.33 -36.18
N TYR A 767 18.31 31.87 -37.16
CA TYR A 767 18.63 31.76 -38.57
C TYR A 767 18.69 33.15 -39.18
N LEU A 768 19.72 33.40 -39.98
CA LEU A 768 19.83 34.56 -40.87
C LEU A 768 19.26 34.18 -42.23
N THR A 769 18.37 35.00 -42.76
CA THR A 769 17.85 34.93 -44.13
C THR A 769 18.22 36.24 -44.84
N ALA A 770 18.87 36.15 -46.00
CA ALA A 770 19.07 37.32 -46.85
C ALA A 770 17.75 37.63 -47.58
N LEU A 771 17.20 38.83 -47.41
CA LEU A 771 16.03 39.28 -48.18
C LEU A 771 16.48 39.82 -49.54
N GLU A 772 17.61 40.53 -49.54
CA GLU A 772 18.24 41.12 -50.72
C GLU A 772 19.70 40.68 -50.88
N GLU A 773 20.26 40.87 -52.08
CA GLU A 773 21.68 40.60 -52.34
C GLU A 773 22.59 41.56 -51.56
N GLY A 774 23.81 41.10 -51.22
CA GLY A 774 24.81 41.94 -50.54
C GLY A 774 25.20 41.51 -49.12
N ILE A 775 24.69 40.36 -48.63
CA ILE A 775 25.12 39.78 -47.35
C ILE A 775 26.27 38.80 -47.57
N LEU A 776 27.38 39.01 -46.86
CA LEU A 776 28.48 38.04 -46.82
C LEU A 776 28.40 37.23 -45.52
N PHE A 777 28.13 35.94 -45.63
CA PHE A 777 28.13 35.01 -44.51
C PHE A 777 29.44 34.21 -44.50
N ASN A 778 30.27 34.35 -43.46
CA ASN A 778 31.62 33.77 -43.42
C ASN A 778 32.43 34.02 -44.72
N LYS A 779 32.48 35.28 -45.16
CA LYS A 779 33.19 35.74 -46.38
C LYS A 779 32.62 35.19 -47.71
N LYS A 780 31.48 34.49 -47.73
CA LYS A 780 30.81 34.04 -48.96
C LYS A 780 29.48 34.76 -49.15
N PRO A 781 29.10 35.14 -50.39
CA PRO A 781 27.80 35.76 -50.64
C PRO A 781 26.68 34.77 -50.29
N LEU A 782 25.73 35.24 -49.49
CA LEU A 782 24.53 34.50 -49.14
C LEU A 782 23.45 34.81 -50.19
N LYS A 783 22.96 33.79 -50.89
CA LYS A 783 21.85 33.95 -51.85
C LYS A 783 20.56 34.36 -51.13
N THR A 784 19.72 35.12 -51.82
CA THR A 784 18.41 35.55 -51.34
C THR A 784 17.52 34.36 -50.94
N ASN A 785 16.73 34.55 -49.90
CA ASN A 785 15.82 33.56 -49.29
C ASN A 785 16.45 32.25 -48.79
N ILE A 786 17.78 32.11 -48.81
CA ILE A 786 18.45 30.97 -48.20
C ILE A 786 18.68 31.21 -46.71
N ARG A 787 18.14 30.31 -45.89
CA ARG A 787 18.30 30.33 -44.44
C ARG A 787 19.67 29.77 -44.03
N LYS A 788 20.42 30.52 -43.24
CA LYS A 788 21.67 30.06 -42.59
C LYS A 788 21.53 30.12 -41.08
N LYS A 789 21.76 28.98 -40.43
CA LYS A 789 21.75 28.89 -38.98
C LYS A 789 22.90 29.71 -38.39
N LEU A 790 22.58 30.56 -37.41
CA LEU A 790 23.53 31.33 -36.62
C LEU A 790 23.95 30.48 -35.40
N TYR A 791 25.26 30.31 -35.24
CA TYR A 791 25.88 29.69 -34.07
C TYR A 791 26.65 30.74 -33.28
N HIS A 792 26.71 30.64 -31.95
CA HIS A 792 27.47 31.57 -31.11
C HIS A 792 28.86 31.89 -31.68
N GLY A 793 29.07 33.16 -32.03
CA GLY A 793 30.20 33.88 -32.66
C GLY A 793 30.10 34.09 -34.20
N THR A 794 28.99 33.65 -34.84
CA THR A 794 28.90 33.58 -36.31
C THR A 794 28.94 34.99 -36.88
N LYS A 795 29.83 35.20 -37.86
CA LYS A 795 30.00 36.51 -38.49
C LYS A 795 29.27 36.60 -39.83
N PHE A 796 28.50 37.65 -40.00
CA PHE A 796 27.96 38.06 -41.29
C PHE A 796 28.18 39.56 -41.49
N VAL A 797 28.40 39.97 -42.74
CA VAL A 797 28.68 41.35 -43.09
C VAL A 797 27.54 41.89 -43.93
N ILE A 798 27.07 43.09 -43.59
CA ILE A 798 26.11 43.89 -44.35
C ILE A 798 26.75 45.25 -44.59
N GLY A 799 26.97 45.62 -45.85
CA GLY A 799 27.76 46.82 -46.18
C GLY A 799 29.19 46.71 -45.64
N LYS A 800 29.59 47.68 -44.82
CA LYS A 800 30.86 47.71 -44.07
C LYS A 800 30.72 47.22 -42.63
N THR A 801 29.51 46.88 -42.18
CA THR A 801 29.25 46.48 -40.80
C THR A 801 29.37 44.97 -40.64
N THR A 802 30.18 44.53 -39.66
CA THR A 802 30.30 43.13 -39.28
C THR A 802 29.41 42.84 -38.07
N PHE A 803 28.50 41.89 -38.23
CA PHE A 803 27.65 41.36 -37.17
C PHE A 803 28.18 40.02 -36.70
N THR A 804 28.44 39.90 -35.41
CA THR A 804 28.87 38.67 -34.75
C THR A 804 27.77 38.23 -33.79
N TYR A 805 27.09 37.11 -34.09
CA TYR A 805 26.10 36.55 -33.17
C TYR A 805 26.77 36.07 -31.88
N LEU A 806 26.23 36.34 -30.70
CA LEU A 806 26.77 35.94 -29.40
C LEU A 806 25.65 35.39 -28.51
N GLU A 807 26.03 34.59 -27.54
CA GLU A 807 25.20 33.85 -26.59
C GLU A 807 25.98 33.99 -25.28
N LYS A 808 25.49 34.79 -24.33
CA LYS A 808 26.27 35.16 -23.13
C LYS A 808 25.97 34.31 -21.90
N ASP A 809 25.11 33.30 -22.01
CA ASP A 809 24.80 32.33 -20.95
C ASP A 809 25.60 31.01 -21.11
N LEU A 810 26.60 31.00 -22.01
CA LEU A 810 27.43 29.83 -22.37
C LEU A 810 28.85 29.92 -21.84
#